data_AF-A0A2L2ATC1-F1
#
_entry.id   AF-A0A2L2ATC1-F1
#
_cell.length_a   1.000
_cell.length_b   1.000
_cell.length_c   1.000
_cell.angle_alpha   90.00
_cell.angle_beta   90.00
_cell.angle_gamma   90.00
#
_symmetry.space_group_name_H-M   'P 1'
#
loop_
_entity.id
_entity.type
_entity.pdbx_description
1 polymer ?
#
loop_
_entity_poly.entity_id
_entity_poly.type
_entity_poly.pdbx_seq_one_letter_code
_entity_poly.pdbx_strand_id
1 'polypeptide(L)'
;MYLAIIVLPILVSIVSGFFGRKVGVSGAQLVTCLSVTITTFMATIGFLEVGLNNIPVSVLLFRWVDSESLNVLWGFNFDSLTVSMLIPVLIVSSLVHIYSIGYMSHDPHNQRFFSYLSLFTFMMIVLVTANNFLLMFVGWEGVGVCSYLLVSFWFTRIAANQSSMSAFLTNRVGDCFLTLGMFAMIWTYGNLDYSTVFSLAPYINGKIVTIIGICFLIGAMAKSSQIGLHVWLPLAMEGPTPVSALIHAATMVTAGVYLLMRASPLIEYSSTVLILCLWIGSITTVFSSLIGLFQQDIKKVIAYSTMSQLAQEFFKFRHQTICVEIITIINSQITKARAFLKKIKNHIRYNLFNSFTTINVKWLHSIMFEKRKVKFISKLVGISEAIRLILVFLNLNFINLNSFFFSCHTSLATEGLLSEPSVYYTQTNMLPYTSCCIAVDRYQGQGVVNNITTDLKTLNFNEWLAGLIDGDGYFLLTKKGYVSCEICMDARDKKALYLILHKYGGSIKSVSGAKAFKYKLRNKKGLLHLINDINGLIRNPIRLLQMNKLCNKYDILIKYPKPLTYNNGWLSGFIDSDGSVYLNEKSGQIFISITQKNRFLLEPLVSLYSGRIDIPSPKIEAFKYVIYRKNELFSLIDNYFSKYPLKTEKFKRVCLIKQFYDLRTYCNKNNIHDINKLNEWVSYKDKWEKFKD
;
A
#
# COMPACT_ATOMS: atom_id res chain seq x y z
N MET A 1 44.03 -1.02 7.79
CA MET A 1 42.68 -1.26 7.22
C MET A 1 41.56 -0.91 8.21
N TYR A 2 41.50 -1.56 9.38
CA TYR A 2 40.40 -1.41 10.35
C TYR A 2 40.08 0.03 10.76
N LEU A 3 41.08 0.85 11.09
CA LEU A 3 40.87 2.28 11.39
C LEU A 3 40.29 3.07 10.21
N ALA A 4 40.63 2.69 8.96
CA ALA A 4 40.09 3.37 7.79
C ALA A 4 38.57 3.13 7.63
N ILE A 5 38.05 1.96 8.04
CA ILE A 5 36.60 1.67 8.05
C ILE A 5 35.86 2.72 8.90
N ILE A 6 36.47 3.14 10.01
CA ILE A 6 35.89 4.09 10.97
C ILE A 6 36.13 5.54 10.53
N VAL A 7 37.34 5.87 10.06
CA VAL A 7 37.74 7.26 9.77
C VAL A 7 37.14 7.80 8.46
N LEU A 8 36.96 6.95 7.45
CA LEU A 8 36.47 7.39 6.13
C LEU A 8 35.08 8.07 6.19
N PRO A 9 34.05 7.48 6.84
CA PRO A 9 32.72 8.09 6.88
C PRO A 9 32.68 9.42 7.66
N ILE A 10 33.45 9.54 8.75
CA ILE A 10 33.50 10.81 9.51
C ILE A 10 34.23 11.90 8.72
N LEU A 11 35.38 11.59 8.11
CA LEU A 11 36.14 12.56 7.32
C LEU A 11 35.26 13.14 6.22
N VAL A 12 34.49 12.29 5.55
CA VAL A 12 33.62 12.73 4.46
C VAL A 12 32.37 13.46 4.96
N SER A 13 31.85 13.13 6.14
CA SER A 13 30.77 13.91 6.77
C SER A 13 31.22 15.36 7.05
N ILE A 14 32.47 15.54 7.49
CA ILE A 14 33.08 16.86 7.76
C ILE A 14 33.30 17.61 6.44
N VAL A 15 33.82 16.93 5.41
CA VAL A 15 34.02 17.53 4.07
C VAL A 15 32.70 17.98 3.45
N SER A 16 31.67 17.14 3.45
CA SER A 16 30.34 17.48 2.90
C SER A 16 29.64 18.56 3.73
N GLY A 17 29.81 18.56 5.06
CA GLY A 17 29.16 19.49 5.97
C GLY A 17 29.81 20.88 5.98
N PHE A 18 31.08 20.96 6.38
CA PHE A 18 31.79 22.24 6.55
C PHE A 18 32.29 22.81 5.22
N PHE A 19 32.82 21.95 4.33
CA PHE A 19 33.38 22.37 3.04
C PHE A 19 32.38 22.25 1.88
N GLY A 20 31.11 21.92 2.16
CA GLY A 20 30.08 21.72 1.14
C GLY A 20 30.00 22.86 0.11
N ARG A 21 30.04 24.12 0.55
CA ARG A 21 30.00 25.28 -0.36
C ARG A 21 31.15 25.30 -1.37
N LYS A 22 32.35 24.84 -1.00
CA LYS A 22 33.53 24.77 -1.89
C LYS A 22 33.50 23.53 -2.77
N VAL A 23 33.05 22.40 -2.24
CA VAL A 23 33.00 21.10 -2.93
C VAL A 23 31.87 21.04 -3.97
N GLY A 24 30.81 21.82 -3.79
CA GLY A 24 29.64 21.78 -4.67
C GLY A 24 28.74 20.56 -4.40
N VAL A 25 27.59 20.49 -5.09
CA VAL A 25 26.59 19.43 -4.86
C VAL A 25 27.07 18.08 -5.42
N SER A 26 27.59 18.09 -6.65
CA SER A 26 28.12 16.90 -7.32
C SER A 26 29.34 16.32 -6.60
N GLY A 27 30.25 17.18 -6.12
CA GLY A 27 31.41 16.75 -5.34
C GLY A 27 31.01 16.08 -4.03
N ALA A 28 30.06 16.67 -3.29
CA ALA A 28 29.60 16.10 -2.02
C ALA A 28 28.94 14.72 -2.21
N GLN A 29 28.12 14.57 -3.26
CA GLN A 29 27.52 13.30 -3.65
C GLN A 29 28.60 12.25 -4.00
N LEU A 30 29.57 12.61 -4.84
CA LEU A 30 30.60 11.68 -5.29
C LEU A 30 31.49 11.21 -4.13
N VAL A 31 31.98 12.14 -3.31
CA VAL A 31 32.91 11.83 -2.21
C VAL A 31 32.26 10.95 -1.15
N THR A 32 31.00 11.25 -0.77
CA THR A 32 30.23 10.45 0.21
C THR A 32 29.95 9.05 -0.30
N CYS A 33 29.51 8.92 -1.55
CA CYS A 33 29.24 7.63 -2.15
C CYS A 33 30.51 6.78 -2.30
N LEU A 34 31.59 7.36 -2.84
CA LEU A 34 32.88 6.66 -3.00
C LEU A 34 33.42 6.19 -1.65
N SER A 35 33.44 7.06 -0.64
CA SER A 35 33.93 6.71 0.70
C SER A 35 33.18 5.53 1.28
N VAL A 36 31.85 5.55 1.25
CA VAL A 36 31.06 4.45 1.83
C VAL A 36 31.22 3.16 1.01
N THR A 37 31.34 3.23 -0.32
CA THR A 37 31.65 2.04 -1.13
C THR A 37 33.03 1.46 -0.84
N ILE A 38 34.04 2.30 -0.62
CA ILE A 38 35.37 1.85 -0.22
C ILE A 38 35.30 1.19 1.17
N THR A 39 34.56 1.78 2.13
CA THR A 39 34.37 1.15 3.45
C THR A 39 33.64 -0.19 3.37
N THR A 40 32.67 -0.36 2.46
CA THR A 40 32.04 -1.67 2.25
C THR A 40 33.03 -2.72 1.79
N PHE A 41 33.90 -2.36 0.84
CA PHE A 41 34.91 -3.29 0.33
C PHE A 41 35.92 -3.67 1.43
N MET A 42 36.38 -2.70 2.22
CA MET A 42 37.26 -2.95 3.36
C MET A 42 36.59 -3.82 4.43
N ALA A 43 35.30 -3.63 4.70
CA ALA A 43 34.56 -4.48 5.64
C ALA A 43 34.37 -5.91 5.14
N THR A 44 34.20 -6.12 3.82
CA THR A 44 34.18 -7.47 3.25
C THR A 44 35.52 -8.18 3.38
N ILE A 45 36.64 -7.46 3.21
CA ILE A 45 37.98 -8.03 3.47
C ILE A 45 38.13 -8.36 4.96
N GLY A 46 37.70 -7.46 5.84
CA GLY A 46 37.69 -7.72 7.29
C GLY A 46 36.88 -8.98 7.66
N PHE A 47 35.78 -9.27 6.95
CA PHE A 47 35.01 -10.50 7.16
C PHE A 47 35.75 -11.75 6.72
N LEU A 48 36.49 -11.69 5.62
CA LEU A 48 37.34 -12.79 5.18
C LEU A 48 38.48 -13.05 6.17
N GLU A 49 39.10 -11.99 6.71
CA GLU A 49 40.20 -12.12 7.67
C GLU A 49 39.74 -12.58 9.05
N VAL A 50 38.76 -11.90 9.65
CA VAL A 50 38.34 -12.14 11.04
C VAL A 50 37.21 -13.16 11.11
N GLY A 51 36.24 -13.07 10.21
CA GLY A 51 35.02 -13.89 10.25
C GLY A 51 35.26 -15.35 9.85
N LEU A 52 36.13 -15.60 8.86
CA LEU A 52 36.47 -16.97 8.43
C LEU A 52 37.62 -17.58 9.25
N ASN A 53 38.66 -16.80 9.57
CA ASN A 53 39.80 -17.33 10.34
C ASN A 53 39.58 -17.29 11.86
N ASN A 54 38.52 -16.65 12.35
CA ASN A 54 38.17 -16.50 13.77
C ASN A 54 39.27 -15.90 14.66
N ILE A 55 40.12 -15.03 14.09
CA ILE A 55 41.16 -14.31 14.84
C ILE A 55 40.64 -12.89 15.13
N PRO A 56 40.24 -12.58 16.38
CA PRO A 56 39.76 -11.25 16.73
C PRO A 56 40.90 -10.23 16.75
N VAL A 57 40.62 -9.01 16.29
CA VAL A 57 41.60 -7.91 16.25
C VAL A 57 41.10 -6.76 17.12
N SER A 58 41.86 -6.42 18.16
CA SER A 58 41.58 -5.24 18.99
C SER A 58 42.56 -4.11 18.65
N VAL A 59 42.02 -2.90 18.49
CA VAL A 59 42.80 -1.68 18.20
C VAL A 59 42.57 -0.70 19.35
N LEU A 60 43.59 -0.46 20.15
CA LEU A 60 43.58 0.50 21.25
C LEU A 60 44.13 1.84 20.76
N LEU A 61 43.40 2.94 20.99
CA LEU A 61 43.83 4.28 20.58
C LEU A 61 44.47 5.07 21.72
N PHE A 62 43.69 5.40 22.74
CA PHE A 62 44.16 6.17 23.91
C PHE A 62 43.26 5.92 25.12
N ARG A 63 43.69 6.35 26.31
CA ARG A 63 42.90 6.28 27.55
C ARG A 63 41.88 7.42 27.58
N TRP A 64 40.59 7.09 27.67
CA TRP A 64 39.54 8.10 27.66
C TRP A 64 39.21 8.60 29.07
N VAL A 65 38.98 7.69 30.01
CA VAL A 65 38.80 8.01 31.43
C VAL A 65 39.85 7.23 32.20
N ASP A 66 40.72 7.94 32.91
CA ASP A 66 41.74 7.36 33.79
C ASP A 66 41.48 7.94 35.19
N SER A 67 40.60 7.29 35.95
CA SER A 67 40.48 7.51 37.38
C SER A 67 40.98 6.26 38.10
N GLU A 68 41.55 6.44 39.30
CA GLU A 68 42.20 5.37 40.07
C GLU A 68 41.36 4.07 40.18
N SER A 69 40.04 4.21 40.22
CA SER A 69 39.08 3.09 40.26
C SER A 69 38.46 2.70 38.91
N LEU A 70 38.47 3.56 37.89
CA LEU A 70 37.82 3.32 36.59
C LEU A 70 38.75 3.74 35.44
N ASN A 71 39.21 2.74 34.70
CA ASN A 71 40.03 2.93 33.51
C ASN A 71 39.24 2.48 32.29
N VAL A 72 38.89 3.43 31.42
CA VAL A 72 38.17 3.19 30.17
C VAL A 72 39.02 3.58 28.98
N LEU A 73 39.34 2.59 28.15
CA LEU A 73 40.15 2.74 26.95
C LEU A 73 39.26 3.05 25.74
N TRP A 74 39.65 4.04 24.93
CA TRP A 74 39.06 4.23 23.62
C TRP A 74 39.67 3.18 22.67
N GLY A 75 38.93 2.11 22.41
CA GLY A 75 39.39 1.02 21.55
C GLY A 75 38.28 0.42 20.71
N PHE A 76 38.67 -0.26 19.65
CA PHE A 76 37.75 -0.95 18.76
C PHE A 76 38.07 -2.44 18.74
N ASN A 77 37.04 -3.27 18.82
CA ASN A 77 37.21 -4.71 18.74
C ASN A 77 36.52 -5.26 17.48
N PHE A 78 37.27 -6.02 16.70
CA PHE A 78 36.81 -6.71 15.50
C PHE A 78 36.75 -8.22 15.78
N ASP A 79 35.61 -8.67 16.30
CA ASP A 79 35.27 -10.09 16.45
C ASP A 79 34.33 -10.55 15.33
N SER A 80 34.09 -11.86 15.22
CA SER A 80 33.13 -12.47 14.28
C SER A 80 31.73 -11.81 14.29
N LEU A 81 31.21 -11.47 15.48
CA LEU A 81 29.94 -10.75 15.65
C LEU A 81 29.99 -9.34 15.04
N THR A 82 31.05 -8.59 15.33
CA THR A 82 31.16 -7.19 14.87
C THR A 82 31.28 -7.11 13.36
N VAL A 83 32.10 -8.00 12.77
CA VAL A 83 32.37 -7.97 11.34
C VAL A 83 31.19 -8.52 10.53
N SER A 84 30.48 -9.53 11.05
CA SER A 84 29.23 -10.00 10.45
C SER A 84 28.13 -8.92 10.47
N MET A 85 28.09 -8.06 11.49
CA MET A 85 27.14 -6.93 11.56
C MET A 85 27.56 -5.73 10.71
N LEU A 86 28.86 -5.49 10.50
CA LEU A 86 29.34 -4.41 9.63
C LEU A 86 28.94 -4.61 8.17
N ILE A 87 28.91 -5.85 7.67
CA ILE A 87 28.53 -6.16 6.27
C ILE A 87 27.14 -5.60 5.91
N PRO A 88 26.03 -6.01 6.56
CA PRO A 88 24.71 -5.52 6.19
C PRO A 88 24.57 -4.01 6.43
N VAL A 89 25.17 -3.46 7.49
CA VAL A 89 25.16 -2.01 7.77
C VAL A 89 25.77 -1.23 6.61
N LEU A 90 26.96 -1.61 6.18
CA LEU A 90 27.69 -0.87 5.15
C LEU A 90 27.10 -1.11 3.76
N ILE A 91 26.67 -2.32 3.42
CA ILE A 91 26.03 -2.60 2.12
C ILE A 91 24.72 -1.81 1.97
N VAL A 92 23.88 -1.79 3.00
CA VAL A 92 22.64 -1.01 2.94
C VAL A 92 22.96 0.48 2.90
N SER A 93 23.95 0.93 3.66
CA SER A 93 24.42 2.31 3.63
C SER A 93 24.90 2.73 2.23
N SER A 94 25.75 1.94 1.56
CA SER A 94 26.27 2.28 0.23
C SER A 94 25.15 2.36 -0.81
N LEU A 95 24.20 1.43 -0.77
CA LEU A 95 23.01 1.45 -1.63
C LEU A 95 22.13 2.67 -1.38
N VAL A 96 21.96 3.08 -0.12
CA VAL A 96 21.18 4.27 0.25
C VAL A 96 21.89 5.55 -0.21
N HIS A 97 23.22 5.63 -0.07
CA HIS A 97 24.01 6.77 -0.58
C HIS A 97 23.85 6.93 -2.09
N ILE A 98 24.09 5.86 -2.86
CA ILE A 98 23.93 5.88 -4.32
C ILE A 98 22.50 6.25 -4.71
N TYR A 99 21.50 5.70 -4.00
CA TYR A 99 20.10 6.02 -4.24
C TYR A 99 19.76 7.50 -3.98
N SER A 100 20.32 8.09 -2.93
CA SER A 100 20.04 9.47 -2.56
C SER A 100 20.52 10.50 -3.58
N ILE A 101 21.48 10.17 -4.45
CA ILE A 101 21.91 11.04 -5.56
C ILE A 101 20.72 11.38 -6.47
N GLY A 102 19.96 10.36 -6.89
CA GLY A 102 18.80 10.55 -7.75
C GLY A 102 17.61 11.15 -7.01
N TYR A 103 17.34 10.67 -5.78
CA TYR A 103 16.18 11.10 -5.01
C TYR A 103 16.24 12.58 -4.58
N MET A 104 17.41 13.05 -4.16
CA MET A 104 17.60 14.41 -3.65
C MET A 104 18.05 15.41 -4.72
N SER A 105 18.15 15.01 -6.00
CA SER A 105 18.68 15.86 -7.08
C SER A 105 18.05 17.26 -7.19
N HIS A 106 16.77 17.38 -6.83
CA HIS A 106 16.02 18.65 -6.90
C HIS A 106 15.99 19.46 -5.58
N ASP A 107 16.53 18.94 -4.48
CA ASP A 107 16.55 19.64 -3.19
C ASP A 107 17.79 20.56 -3.07
N PRO A 108 17.64 21.79 -2.56
CA PRO A 108 18.76 22.73 -2.43
C PRO A 108 19.74 22.37 -1.30
N HIS A 109 19.31 21.57 -0.33
CA HIS A 109 20.07 21.26 0.89
C HIS A 109 20.79 19.89 0.84
N ASN A 110 21.22 19.46 -0.34
CA ASN A 110 21.83 18.14 -0.57
C ASN A 110 23.09 17.89 0.25
N GLN A 111 23.98 18.86 0.34
CA GLN A 111 25.26 18.71 1.05
C GLN A 111 25.05 18.38 2.54
N ARG A 112 24.07 19.03 3.16
CA ARG A 112 23.63 18.77 4.54
C ARG A 112 23.02 17.38 4.69
N PHE A 113 22.25 16.93 3.71
CA PHE A 113 21.66 15.60 3.73
C PHE A 113 22.74 14.51 3.73
N PHE A 114 23.69 14.60 2.80
CA PHE A 114 24.78 13.63 2.69
C PHE A 114 25.77 13.69 3.87
N SER A 115 25.99 14.86 4.48
CA SER A 115 26.78 14.96 5.71
C SER A 115 26.10 14.23 6.87
N TYR A 116 24.79 14.38 7.05
CA TYR A 116 24.06 13.67 8.09
C TYR A 116 23.99 12.16 7.82
N LEU A 117 23.86 11.75 6.56
CA LEU A 117 23.80 10.33 6.19
C LEU A 117 25.14 9.63 6.44
N SER A 118 26.26 10.27 6.09
CA SER A 118 27.60 9.75 6.40
C SER A 118 27.91 9.78 7.91
N LEU A 119 27.53 10.84 8.63
CA LEU A 119 27.67 10.92 10.09
C LEU A 119 26.88 9.81 10.80
N PHE A 120 25.67 9.52 10.33
CA PHE A 120 24.85 8.43 10.85
C PHE A 120 25.57 7.08 10.69
N THR A 121 26.20 6.84 9.54
CA THR A 121 26.93 5.59 9.29
C THR A 121 28.19 5.48 10.14
N PHE A 122 28.89 6.58 10.36
CA PHE A 122 30.00 6.63 11.29
C PHE A 122 29.57 6.23 12.70
N MET A 123 28.51 6.84 13.23
CA MET A 123 28.02 6.55 14.58
C MET A 123 27.57 5.08 14.73
N MET A 124 26.99 4.51 13.66
CA MET A 124 26.65 3.09 13.65
C MET A 124 27.89 2.18 13.63
N ILE A 125 28.94 2.53 12.88
CA ILE A 125 30.19 1.76 12.89
C ILE A 125 30.84 1.84 14.28
N VAL A 126 30.88 3.01 14.91
CA VAL A 126 31.40 3.18 16.28
C VAL A 126 30.62 2.31 17.27
N LEU A 127 29.30 2.29 17.17
CA LEU A 127 28.45 1.44 18.02
C LEU A 127 28.80 -0.05 17.88
N VAL A 128 28.96 -0.54 16.64
CA VAL A 128 29.23 -1.96 16.39
C VAL A 128 30.66 -2.35 16.74
N THR A 129 31.62 -1.46 16.52
CA THR A 129 33.05 -1.76 16.75
C THR A 129 33.54 -1.45 18.16
N ALA A 130 32.68 -0.92 19.04
CA ALA A 130 33.06 -0.58 20.41
C ALA A 130 33.71 -1.76 21.15
N ASN A 131 34.75 -1.48 21.95
CA ASN A 131 35.39 -2.46 22.85
C ASN A 131 34.74 -2.55 24.24
N ASN A 132 33.97 -1.53 24.63
CA ASN A 132 33.33 -1.40 25.94
C ASN A 132 31.93 -0.80 25.85
N PHE A 133 31.17 -0.93 26.94
CA PHE A 133 29.79 -0.43 26.99
C PHE A 133 29.70 1.09 26.89
N LEU A 134 30.72 1.82 27.37
CA LEU A 134 30.75 3.30 27.30
C LEU A 134 30.89 3.82 25.87
N LEU A 135 31.83 3.27 25.08
CA LEU A 135 32.01 3.64 23.69
C LEU A 135 30.81 3.20 22.83
N MET A 136 30.22 2.05 23.15
CA MET A 136 28.97 1.61 22.54
C MET A 136 27.86 2.62 22.82
N PHE A 137 27.78 3.18 24.04
CA PHE A 137 26.83 4.23 24.39
C PHE A 137 27.05 5.54 23.60
N VAL A 138 28.30 5.92 23.33
CA VAL A 138 28.60 7.07 22.46
C VAL A 138 28.02 6.87 21.06
N GLY A 139 28.23 5.69 20.47
CA GLY A 139 27.63 5.34 19.17
C GLY A 139 26.09 5.30 19.24
N TRP A 140 25.54 4.77 20.33
CA TRP A 140 24.09 4.63 20.58
C TRP A 140 23.36 5.96 20.61
N GLU A 141 23.94 6.91 21.33
CA GLU A 141 23.51 8.29 21.42
C GLU A 141 23.71 9.03 20.10
N GLY A 142 24.87 8.86 19.47
CA GLY A 142 25.20 9.43 18.17
C GLY A 142 24.20 9.03 17.08
N VAL A 143 23.82 7.74 17.00
CA VAL A 143 22.79 7.26 16.08
C VAL A 143 21.43 7.89 16.39
N GLY A 144 21.09 8.08 17.67
CA GLY A 144 19.87 8.77 18.11
C GLY A 144 19.81 10.22 17.61
N VAL A 145 20.87 11.00 17.84
CA VAL A 145 20.96 12.40 17.39
C VAL A 145 20.94 12.50 15.87
N CYS A 146 21.69 11.65 15.16
CA CYS A 146 21.70 11.65 13.70
C CYS A 146 20.32 11.28 13.12
N SER A 147 19.60 10.34 13.74
CA SER A 147 18.25 9.98 13.33
C SER A 147 17.28 11.16 13.47
N TYR A 148 17.38 11.93 14.55
CA TYR A 148 16.59 13.13 14.77
C TYR A 148 16.83 14.18 13.66
N LEU A 149 18.11 14.46 13.36
CA LEU A 149 18.49 15.40 12.29
C LEU A 149 18.00 14.96 10.91
N LEU A 150 18.04 13.66 10.62
CA LEU A 150 17.61 13.11 9.33
C LEU A 150 16.08 13.07 9.17
N VAL A 151 15.33 12.78 10.24
CA VAL A 151 13.85 12.82 10.21
C VAL A 151 13.36 14.27 10.13
N SER A 152 14.00 15.20 10.85
CA SER A 152 13.71 16.64 10.82
C SER A 152 14.33 17.37 9.61
N PHE A 153 14.82 16.64 8.60
CA PHE A 153 15.52 17.27 7.47
C PHE A 153 14.69 18.38 6.78
N TRP A 154 13.39 18.13 6.57
CA TRP A 154 12.42 19.14 6.13
C TRP A 154 11.77 19.86 7.32
N PHE A 155 12.60 20.60 8.06
CA PHE A 155 12.21 21.32 9.28
C PHE A 155 11.07 22.34 9.09
N THR A 156 10.75 22.73 7.85
CA THR A 156 9.61 23.60 7.53
C THR A 156 8.26 22.90 7.76
N ARG A 157 8.22 21.56 7.76
CA ARG A 157 7.01 20.79 8.05
C ARG A 157 6.91 20.51 9.55
N ILE A 158 5.92 21.14 10.19
CA ILE A 158 5.63 20.96 11.62
C ILE A 158 5.45 19.48 11.99
N ALA A 159 4.77 18.70 11.13
CA ALA A 159 4.57 17.26 11.35
C ALA A 159 5.90 16.47 11.40
N ALA A 160 6.90 16.84 10.59
CA ALA A 160 8.21 16.19 10.59
C ALA A 160 9.01 16.53 11.86
N ASN A 161 8.88 17.76 12.36
CA ASN A 161 9.51 18.16 13.62
C ASN A 161 8.87 17.45 14.81
N GLN A 162 7.54 17.41 14.87
CA GLN A 162 6.81 16.69 15.91
C GLN A 162 7.15 15.19 15.90
N SER A 163 7.21 14.56 14.72
CA SER A 163 7.59 13.15 14.62
C SER A 163 9.03 12.91 15.04
N SER A 164 9.98 13.74 14.59
CA SER A 164 11.39 13.65 15.00
C SER A 164 11.57 13.80 16.51
N MET A 165 10.88 14.77 17.14
CA MET A 165 10.96 15.01 18.58
C MET A 165 10.34 13.85 19.36
N SER A 166 9.20 13.33 18.93
CA SER A 166 8.57 12.16 19.54
C SER A 166 9.47 10.91 19.47
N ALA A 167 10.20 10.75 18.36
CA ALA A 167 11.14 9.67 18.20
C ALA A 167 12.38 9.83 19.06
N PHE A 168 12.92 11.05 19.13
CA PHE A 168 14.06 11.34 19.98
C PHE A 168 13.72 11.10 21.47
N LEU A 169 12.60 11.65 21.96
CA LEU A 169 12.18 11.52 23.35
C LEU A 169 11.90 10.07 23.75
N THR A 170 11.19 9.31 22.92
CA THR A 170 10.91 7.89 23.22
C THR A 170 12.21 7.08 23.33
N ASN A 171 13.20 7.36 22.49
CA ASN A 171 14.50 6.70 22.58
C ASN A 171 15.27 7.13 23.84
N ARG A 172 15.22 8.41 24.21
CA ARG A 172 15.87 8.93 25.42
C ARG A 172 15.40 8.27 26.71
N VAL A 173 14.11 7.91 26.77
CA VAL A 173 13.59 7.13 27.91
C VAL A 173 14.33 5.80 28.04
N GLY A 174 14.56 5.09 26.93
CA GLY A 174 15.35 3.86 26.93
C GLY A 174 16.83 4.10 27.25
N ASP A 175 17.40 5.18 26.71
CA ASP A 175 18.80 5.56 26.94
C ASP A 175 19.05 5.79 28.45
N CYS A 176 18.07 6.35 29.19
CA CYS A 176 18.13 6.48 30.64
C CYS A 176 18.28 5.11 31.35
N PHE A 177 17.48 4.11 30.98
CA PHE A 177 17.61 2.76 31.57
C PHE A 177 18.94 2.10 31.22
N LEU A 178 19.45 2.31 30.01
CA LEU A 178 20.77 1.84 29.61
C LEU A 178 21.88 2.49 30.44
N THR A 179 21.79 3.80 30.72
CA THR A 179 22.74 4.48 31.62
C THR A 179 22.67 3.96 33.05
N LEU A 180 21.47 3.68 33.57
CA LEU A 180 21.30 3.04 34.89
C LEU A 180 21.95 1.65 34.93
N GLY A 181 21.81 0.86 33.86
CA GLY A 181 22.49 -0.42 33.71
C GLY A 181 24.02 -0.29 33.72
N MET A 182 24.57 0.72 33.05
CA MET A 182 26.01 1.00 33.09
C MET A 182 26.49 1.44 34.47
N PHE A 183 25.75 2.28 35.19
CA PHE A 183 26.11 2.64 36.57
C PHE A 183 26.09 1.43 37.50
N ALA A 184 25.10 0.54 37.36
CA ALA A 184 25.07 -0.72 38.10
C ALA A 184 26.26 -1.63 37.76
N MET A 185 26.72 -1.64 36.50
CA MET A 185 27.94 -2.38 36.13
C MET A 185 29.20 -1.76 36.73
N ILE A 186 29.36 -0.43 36.71
CA ILE A 186 30.50 0.22 37.36
C ILE A 186 30.53 -0.13 38.85
N TRP A 187 29.37 -0.10 39.52
CA TRP A 187 29.29 -0.43 40.95
C TRP A 187 29.63 -1.89 41.27
N THR A 188 29.32 -2.83 40.36
CA THR A 188 29.51 -4.28 40.61
C THR A 188 30.83 -4.83 40.08
N TYR A 189 31.22 -4.45 38.87
CA TYR A 189 32.41 -4.96 38.19
C TYR A 189 33.62 -4.01 38.29
N GLY A 190 33.41 -2.74 38.64
CA GLY A 190 34.47 -1.72 38.65
C GLY A 190 34.95 -1.28 37.26
N ASN A 191 34.51 -1.95 36.19
CA ASN A 191 34.92 -1.65 34.82
C ASN A 191 33.76 -1.90 33.83
N LEU A 192 33.86 -1.31 32.63
CA LEU A 192 32.89 -1.39 31.53
C LEU A 192 33.41 -2.15 30.31
N ASP A 193 34.65 -2.66 30.36
CA ASP A 193 35.23 -3.46 29.28
C ASP A 193 34.55 -4.83 29.15
N TYR A 194 34.32 -5.28 27.91
CA TYR A 194 33.62 -6.55 27.66
C TYR A 194 34.35 -7.75 28.25
N SER A 195 35.68 -7.81 28.11
CA SER A 195 36.49 -8.92 28.61
C SER A 195 36.38 -9.07 30.13
N THR A 196 36.46 -7.97 30.87
CA THR A 196 36.38 -7.98 32.34
C THR A 196 34.97 -8.35 32.80
N VAL A 197 33.94 -7.73 32.22
CA VAL A 197 32.55 -7.97 32.61
C VAL A 197 32.16 -9.43 32.36
N PHE A 198 32.50 -10.01 31.20
CA PHE A 198 32.13 -11.38 30.87
C PHE A 198 32.91 -12.42 31.68
N SER A 199 34.17 -12.14 32.02
CA SER A 199 34.97 -13.03 32.88
C SER A 199 34.46 -13.08 34.33
N LEU A 200 33.94 -11.97 34.84
CA LEU A 200 33.46 -11.84 36.22
C LEU A 200 31.97 -12.18 36.38
N ALA A 201 31.18 -12.11 35.31
CA ALA A 201 29.75 -12.42 35.30
C ALA A 201 29.34 -13.69 36.07
N PRO A 202 30.01 -14.86 35.94
CA PRO A 202 29.63 -16.07 36.70
C PRO A 202 29.79 -15.96 38.22
N TYR A 203 30.61 -15.03 38.71
CA TYR A 203 30.94 -14.90 40.14
C TYR A 203 30.05 -13.88 40.87
N ILE A 204 29.24 -13.11 40.15
CA ILE A 204 28.38 -12.07 40.73
C ILE A 204 27.02 -12.64 41.10
N ASN A 205 26.40 -12.06 42.14
CA ASN A 205 25.03 -12.38 42.54
C ASN A 205 24.06 -12.23 41.35
N GLY A 206 23.39 -13.33 40.99
CA GLY A 206 22.44 -13.39 39.88
C GLY A 206 21.33 -12.34 39.97
N LYS A 207 20.91 -11.91 41.17
CA LYS A 207 19.92 -10.82 41.31
C LYS A 207 20.41 -9.50 40.71
N ILE A 208 21.68 -9.15 40.91
CA ILE A 208 22.21 -7.90 40.37
C ILE A 208 22.37 -8.00 38.85
N VAL A 209 22.82 -9.15 38.36
CA VAL A 209 22.88 -9.45 36.92
C VAL A 209 21.48 -9.34 36.28
N THR A 210 20.43 -9.79 36.97
CA THR A 210 19.04 -9.63 36.48
C THR A 210 18.64 -8.16 36.37
N ILE A 211 19.01 -7.30 37.32
CA ILE A 211 18.70 -5.86 37.27
C ILE A 211 19.41 -5.21 36.08
N ILE A 212 20.71 -5.48 35.91
CA ILE A 212 21.50 -4.98 34.77
C ILE A 212 20.87 -5.46 33.44
N GLY A 213 20.52 -6.74 33.35
CA GLY A 213 19.89 -7.31 32.16
C GLY A 213 18.51 -6.71 31.84
N ILE A 214 17.69 -6.40 32.86
CA ILE A 214 16.39 -5.71 32.66
C ILE A 214 16.61 -4.27 32.16
N CYS A 215 17.57 -3.54 32.74
CA CYS A 215 17.93 -2.19 32.29
C CYS A 215 18.35 -2.19 30.82
N PHE A 216 19.21 -3.15 30.43
CA PHE A 216 19.65 -3.34 29.05
C PHE A 216 18.51 -3.75 28.12
N LEU A 217 17.61 -4.61 28.59
CA LEU A 217 16.41 -5.00 27.87
C LEU A 217 15.52 -3.79 27.56
N ILE A 218 15.26 -2.91 28.53
CA ILE A 218 14.44 -1.71 28.32
C ILE A 218 15.11 -0.74 27.34
N GLY A 219 16.44 -0.55 27.46
CA GLY A 219 17.21 0.22 26.48
C GLY A 219 17.09 -0.36 25.06
N ALA A 220 17.28 -1.66 24.92
CA ALA A 220 17.12 -2.37 23.66
C ALA A 220 15.69 -2.29 23.12
N MET A 221 14.66 -2.39 23.97
CA MET A 221 13.25 -2.26 23.60
C MET A 221 12.93 -0.90 22.99
N ALA A 222 13.52 0.18 23.52
CA ALA A 222 13.30 1.53 23.01
C ALA A 222 13.84 1.67 21.57
N LYS A 223 15.12 1.38 21.34
CA LYS A 223 15.75 1.48 20.01
C LYS A 223 15.20 0.46 19.01
N SER A 224 14.78 -0.73 19.47
CA SER A 224 14.21 -1.74 18.58
C SER A 224 12.68 -1.62 18.40
N SER A 225 12.05 -0.59 18.96
CA SER A 225 10.63 -0.28 18.83
C SER A 225 9.69 -1.43 19.28
N GLN A 226 10.00 -2.06 20.41
CA GLN A 226 9.15 -3.11 20.99
C GLN A 226 7.89 -2.51 21.64
N ILE A 227 6.95 -3.37 22.04
CA ILE A 227 5.65 -2.98 22.61
C ILE A 227 5.86 -2.10 23.84
N GLY A 228 4.98 -1.10 24.03
CA GLY A 228 5.17 -0.01 24.99
C GLY A 228 5.94 1.18 24.40
N LEU A 229 7.09 0.95 23.74
CA LEU A 229 7.96 2.01 23.18
C LEU A 229 7.97 2.05 21.64
N HIS A 230 7.03 1.37 20.98
CA HIS A 230 6.97 1.23 19.51
C HIS A 230 6.51 2.49 18.74
N VAL A 231 5.88 3.46 19.41
CA VAL A 231 5.14 4.57 18.77
C VAL A 231 6.01 5.43 17.85
N TRP A 232 7.30 5.55 18.14
CA TRP A 232 8.19 6.39 17.35
C TRP A 232 8.46 5.86 15.95
N LEU A 233 8.46 4.54 15.74
CA LEU A 233 8.90 3.93 14.49
C LEU A 233 7.95 4.25 13.32
N PRO A 234 6.62 4.13 13.45
CA PRO A 234 5.70 4.55 12.38
C PRO A 234 5.69 6.06 12.15
N LEU A 235 5.96 6.88 13.18
CA LEU A 235 6.01 8.33 13.09
C LEU A 235 7.27 8.83 12.36
N ALA A 236 8.39 8.14 12.51
CA ALA A 236 9.65 8.46 11.82
C ALA A 236 9.55 8.39 10.28
N MET A 237 8.48 7.81 9.74
CA MET A 237 8.22 7.69 8.29
C MET A 237 7.92 9.03 7.57
N GLU A 238 7.81 10.13 8.30
CA GLU A 238 7.77 11.49 7.74
C GLU A 238 9.10 11.91 7.08
N GLY A 239 10.21 11.28 7.49
CA GLY A 239 11.52 11.50 6.88
C GLY A 239 11.58 11.10 5.39
N PRO A 240 12.61 11.57 4.66
CA PRO A 240 12.83 11.22 3.27
C PRO A 240 13.04 9.71 3.12
N THR A 241 12.64 9.14 1.97
CA THR A 241 12.66 7.67 1.79
C THR A 241 14.04 7.01 1.95
N PRO A 242 15.17 7.60 1.52
CA PRO A 242 16.48 7.00 1.77
C PRO A 242 16.79 6.87 3.27
N VAL A 243 16.38 7.84 4.08
CA VAL A 243 16.57 7.81 5.54
C VAL A 243 15.75 6.70 6.17
N SER A 244 14.47 6.57 5.77
CA SER A 244 13.64 5.47 6.26
C SER A 244 14.23 4.09 5.88
N ALA A 245 14.82 3.95 4.69
CA ALA A 245 15.46 2.71 4.30
C ALA A 245 16.68 2.40 5.19
N LEU A 246 17.52 3.40 5.49
CA LEU A 246 18.71 3.24 6.33
C LEU A 246 18.34 2.88 7.78
N ILE A 247 17.42 3.64 8.39
CA ILE A 247 17.02 3.50 9.80
C ILE A 247 16.28 2.17 10.02
N HIS A 248 15.31 1.84 9.16
CA HIS A 248 14.39 0.71 9.39
C HIS A 248 14.88 -0.62 8.82
N ALA A 249 15.76 -0.61 7.82
CA ALA A 249 16.51 -1.81 7.50
C ALA A 249 17.62 -1.96 8.54
N ALA A 250 18.76 -1.30 8.35
CA ALA A 250 20.02 -1.90 8.77
C ALA A 250 20.60 -1.45 10.12
N THR A 251 20.13 -0.36 10.71
CA THR A 251 20.99 0.41 11.62
C THR A 251 20.39 0.72 13.00
N MET A 252 19.40 1.61 13.08
CA MET A 252 18.94 2.09 14.38
C MET A 252 18.20 1.00 15.16
N VAL A 253 17.36 0.25 14.47
CA VAL A 253 16.46 -0.72 15.12
C VAL A 253 17.19 -2.03 15.44
N THR A 254 18.24 -2.35 14.67
CA THR A 254 19.15 -3.48 14.91
C THR A 254 20.13 -3.21 16.05
N ALA A 255 20.45 -1.94 16.35
CA ALA A 255 21.35 -1.59 17.46
C ALA A 255 20.86 -2.16 18.80
N GLY A 256 19.54 -2.17 19.05
CA GLY A 256 18.97 -2.78 20.26
C GLY A 256 19.20 -4.29 20.35
N VAL A 257 19.01 -5.01 19.24
CA VAL A 257 19.27 -6.46 19.17
C VAL A 257 20.76 -6.74 19.28
N TYR A 258 21.60 -5.92 18.63
CA TYR A 258 23.05 -6.01 18.72
C TYR A 258 23.55 -5.90 20.17
N LEU A 259 23.00 -4.96 20.95
CA LEU A 259 23.34 -4.83 22.36
C LEU A 259 23.02 -6.11 23.15
N LEU A 260 21.85 -6.71 22.92
CA LEU A 260 21.46 -7.96 23.60
C LEU A 260 22.35 -9.14 23.16
N MET A 261 22.72 -9.22 21.88
CA MET A 261 23.67 -10.22 21.39
C MET A 261 25.06 -10.02 21.98
N ARG A 262 25.54 -8.78 22.06
CA ARG A 262 26.86 -8.49 22.65
C ARG A 262 26.87 -8.75 24.15
N ALA A 263 25.78 -8.46 24.84
CA ALA A 263 25.60 -8.74 26.26
C ALA A 263 25.10 -10.17 26.55
N SER A 264 25.03 -11.06 25.55
CA SER A 264 24.52 -12.42 25.74
C SER A 264 25.26 -13.20 26.83
N PRO A 265 26.61 -13.12 26.97
CA PRO A 265 27.31 -13.83 28.04
C PRO A 265 26.91 -13.35 29.44
N LEU A 266 26.43 -12.11 29.57
CA LEU A 266 25.92 -11.57 30.84
C LEU A 266 24.46 -11.97 31.07
N ILE A 267 23.61 -11.89 30.03
CA ILE A 267 22.18 -12.16 30.11
C ILE A 267 21.89 -13.65 30.36
N GLU A 268 22.79 -14.54 29.94
CA GLU A 268 22.64 -15.99 30.11
C GLU A 268 22.54 -16.42 31.58
N TYR A 269 23.19 -15.70 32.49
CA TYR A 269 23.10 -15.96 33.94
C TYR A 269 21.76 -15.50 34.56
N SER A 270 20.87 -14.88 33.76
CA SER A 270 19.55 -14.42 34.20
C SER A 270 18.43 -15.06 33.39
N SER A 271 17.84 -16.13 33.94
CA SER A 271 16.67 -16.78 33.35
C SER A 271 15.45 -15.86 33.23
N THR A 272 15.29 -14.91 34.15
CA THR A 272 14.17 -13.95 34.14
C THR A 272 14.22 -13.02 32.94
N VAL A 273 15.41 -12.50 32.59
CA VAL A 273 15.58 -11.61 31.43
C VAL A 273 15.31 -12.37 30.13
N LEU A 274 15.82 -13.59 29.99
CA LEU A 274 15.55 -14.44 28.81
C LEU A 274 14.06 -14.74 28.64
N ILE A 275 13.33 -14.99 29.73
CA ILE A 275 11.87 -15.19 29.69
C ILE A 275 11.16 -13.90 29.25
N LEU A 276 11.59 -12.74 29.77
CA LEU A 276 11.03 -11.45 29.36
C LEU A 276 11.26 -11.16 27.88
N CYS A 277 12.47 -11.41 27.35
CA CYS A 277 12.76 -11.31 25.91
C CYS A 277 11.79 -12.14 25.07
N LEU A 278 11.53 -13.38 25.49
CA LEU A 278 10.59 -14.28 24.80
C LEU A 278 9.17 -13.71 24.79
N TRP A 279 8.66 -13.25 25.93
CA TRP A 279 7.30 -12.72 26.03
C TRP A 279 7.14 -11.41 25.24
N ILE A 280 8.09 -10.48 25.41
CA ILE A 280 8.07 -9.20 24.70
C ILE A 280 8.13 -9.44 23.19
N GLY A 281 9.04 -10.29 22.72
CA GLY A 281 9.15 -10.67 21.30
C GLY A 281 7.88 -11.32 20.77
N SER A 282 7.32 -12.30 21.48
CA SER A 282 6.10 -12.99 21.04
C SER A 282 4.92 -12.04 20.90
N ILE A 283 4.68 -11.19 21.91
CA ILE A 283 3.55 -10.25 21.90
C ILE A 283 3.73 -9.19 20.80
N THR A 284 4.94 -8.67 20.62
CA THR A 284 5.25 -7.65 19.61
C THR A 284 5.10 -8.13 18.19
N THR A 285 5.51 -9.37 17.88
CA THR A 285 5.31 -9.96 16.54
C THR A 285 3.83 -10.03 16.16
N VAL A 286 2.99 -10.52 17.06
CA VAL A 286 1.55 -10.65 16.84
C VAL A 286 0.89 -9.26 16.74
N PHE A 287 1.26 -8.36 17.65
CA PHE A 287 0.70 -7.01 17.67
C PHE A 287 1.03 -6.21 16.39
N SER A 288 2.30 -6.21 15.98
CA SER A 288 2.76 -5.46 14.80
C SER A 288 2.19 -6.02 13.50
N SER A 289 2.12 -7.36 13.35
CA SER A 289 1.52 -8.00 12.16
C SER A 289 0.03 -7.68 12.02
N LEU A 290 -0.73 -7.70 13.11
CA LEU A 290 -2.15 -7.31 13.11
C LEU A 290 -2.35 -5.86 12.67
N ILE A 291 -1.59 -4.91 13.21
CA ILE A 291 -1.70 -3.49 12.83
C ILE A 291 -1.26 -3.28 11.37
N GLY A 292 -0.21 -3.97 10.93
CA GLY A 292 0.28 -3.91 9.55
C GLY A 292 -0.78 -4.28 8.51
N LEU A 293 -1.69 -5.22 8.81
CA LEU A 293 -2.78 -5.63 7.91
C LEU A 293 -3.83 -4.55 7.68
N PHE A 294 -4.10 -3.72 8.70
CA PHE A 294 -5.11 -2.65 8.63
C PHE A 294 -4.53 -1.33 8.13
N GLN A 295 -3.21 -1.19 8.04
CA GLN A 295 -2.57 0.04 7.66
C GLN A 295 -2.69 0.34 6.16
N GLN A 296 -3.08 1.58 5.82
CA GLN A 296 -3.26 2.02 4.42
C GLN A 296 -1.99 2.61 3.80
N ASP A 297 -1.10 3.15 4.64
CA ASP A 297 0.16 3.78 4.23
C ASP A 297 1.27 2.74 4.05
N ILE A 298 1.81 2.62 2.84
CA ILE A 298 2.86 1.64 2.52
C ILE A 298 4.11 1.83 3.39
N LYS A 299 4.50 3.09 3.70
CA LYS A 299 5.65 3.36 4.57
C LYS A 299 5.43 2.78 5.97
N LYS A 300 4.24 2.96 6.54
CA LYS A 300 3.90 2.45 7.88
C LYS A 300 3.71 0.93 7.87
N VAL A 301 3.17 0.34 6.80
CA VAL A 301 3.15 -1.13 6.65
C VAL A 301 4.56 -1.70 6.74
N ILE A 302 5.53 -1.08 6.03
CA ILE A 302 6.93 -1.51 6.10
C ILE A 302 7.53 -1.28 7.49
N ALA A 303 7.14 -0.20 8.20
CA ALA A 303 7.55 0.02 9.58
C ALA A 303 7.07 -1.13 10.49
N TYR A 304 5.79 -1.50 10.42
CA TYR A 304 5.25 -2.58 11.25
C TYR A 304 5.80 -3.96 10.86
N SER A 305 6.10 -4.21 9.58
CA SER A 305 6.80 -5.43 9.18
C SER A 305 8.27 -5.44 9.65
N THR A 306 8.88 -4.27 9.87
CA THR A 306 10.21 -4.21 10.48
C THR A 306 10.15 -4.55 11.96
N MET A 307 9.18 -3.96 12.68
CA MET A 307 8.92 -4.24 14.08
C MET A 307 8.63 -5.73 14.32
N SER A 308 7.82 -6.37 13.47
CA SER A 308 7.52 -7.81 13.57
C SER A 308 8.78 -8.67 13.41
N GLN A 309 9.66 -8.36 12.47
CA GLN A 309 10.86 -9.16 12.24
C GLN A 309 11.88 -9.01 13.37
N LEU A 310 12.04 -7.80 13.91
CA LEU A 310 12.95 -7.56 15.04
C LEU A 310 12.41 -8.19 16.32
N ALA A 311 11.11 -8.18 16.51
CA ALA A 311 10.45 -8.91 17.59
C ALA A 311 10.71 -10.43 17.52
N GLN A 312 10.81 -11.02 16.32
CA GLN A 312 11.21 -12.43 16.16
C GLN A 312 12.66 -12.68 16.61
N GLU A 313 13.55 -11.68 16.50
CA GLU A 313 14.92 -11.78 17.02
C GLU A 313 14.90 -11.79 18.55
N PHE A 314 14.08 -10.95 19.19
CA PHE A 314 13.87 -10.98 20.65
C PHE A 314 13.38 -12.35 21.17
N PHE A 315 12.48 -13.00 20.41
CA PHE A 315 11.97 -14.33 20.74
C PHE A 315 13.07 -15.41 20.74
N LYS A 316 14.06 -15.29 19.85
CA LYS A 316 15.08 -16.33 19.63
C LYS A 316 16.18 -16.36 20.68
N PHE A 317 16.40 -15.27 21.43
CA PHE A 317 17.44 -15.21 22.47
C PHE A 317 17.35 -16.34 23.50
N ARG A 318 16.13 -16.82 23.80
CA ARG A 318 15.95 -17.94 24.73
C ARG A 318 16.51 -19.26 24.19
N HIS A 319 16.54 -19.46 22.87
CA HIS A 319 16.98 -20.71 22.25
C HIS A 319 18.50 -20.76 22.03
N GLN A 320 19.26 -19.77 22.56
CA GLN A 320 20.73 -19.77 22.67
C GLN A 320 21.51 -20.03 21.37
N THR A 321 20.94 -19.74 20.20
CA THR A 321 21.60 -19.93 18.90
C THR A 321 22.00 -18.59 18.28
N ILE A 322 23.07 -17.99 18.81
CA ILE A 322 23.63 -16.71 18.33
C ILE A 322 23.89 -16.74 16.80
N CYS A 323 24.35 -17.88 16.26
CA CYS A 323 24.56 -18.05 14.82
C CYS A 323 23.26 -17.93 14.00
N VAL A 324 22.17 -18.51 14.49
CA VAL A 324 20.85 -18.45 13.83
C VAL A 324 20.31 -17.02 13.87
N GLU A 325 20.52 -16.31 14.98
CA GLU A 325 20.12 -14.91 15.12
C GLU A 325 20.83 -14.02 14.11
N ILE A 326 22.15 -14.10 14.01
CA ILE A 326 22.95 -13.33 13.04
C ILE A 326 22.49 -13.60 11.60
N ILE A 327 22.28 -14.87 11.23
CA ILE A 327 21.80 -15.24 9.89
C ILE A 327 20.40 -14.65 9.64
N THR A 328 19.53 -14.67 10.65
CA THR A 328 18.16 -14.14 10.50
C THR A 328 18.13 -12.63 10.42
N ILE A 329 19.01 -11.93 11.15
CA ILE A 329 19.23 -10.48 11.02
C ILE A 329 19.68 -10.18 9.59
N ILE A 330 20.76 -10.80 9.11
CA ILE A 330 21.29 -10.55 7.76
C ILE A 330 20.21 -10.78 6.68
N ASN A 331 19.45 -11.86 6.79
CA ASN A 331 18.35 -12.15 5.86
C ASN A 331 17.20 -11.12 5.94
N SER A 332 16.81 -10.70 7.15
CA SER A 332 15.86 -9.60 7.36
C SER A 332 16.34 -8.32 6.69
N GLN A 333 17.64 -8.01 6.84
CA GLN A 333 18.24 -6.81 6.28
C GLN A 333 18.22 -6.78 4.76
N ILE A 334 18.64 -7.87 4.13
CA ILE A 334 18.68 -7.96 2.67
C ILE A 334 17.26 -7.89 2.09
N THR A 335 16.29 -8.56 2.70
CA THR A 335 14.89 -8.56 2.22
C THR A 335 14.25 -7.17 2.34
N LYS A 336 14.46 -6.46 3.45
CA LYS A 336 13.96 -5.09 3.66
C LYS A 336 14.62 -4.09 2.73
N ALA A 337 15.94 -4.14 2.59
CA ALA A 337 16.66 -3.29 1.64
C ALA A 337 16.12 -3.47 0.22
N ARG A 338 15.87 -4.72 -0.21
CA ARG A 338 15.20 -5.01 -1.49
C ARG A 338 13.78 -4.47 -1.56
N ALA A 339 12.99 -4.55 -0.48
CA ALA A 339 11.61 -4.02 -0.47
C ALA A 339 11.59 -2.49 -0.63
N PHE A 340 12.48 -1.78 0.07
CA PHE A 340 12.68 -0.34 -0.12
C PHE A 340 13.17 -0.04 -1.54
N LEU A 341 14.18 -0.77 -2.04
CA LEU A 341 14.70 -0.61 -3.41
C LEU A 341 13.66 -0.92 -4.50
N LYS A 342 12.71 -1.83 -4.28
CA LYS A 342 11.63 -2.14 -5.22
C LYS A 342 10.60 -1.01 -5.31
N LYS A 343 10.27 -0.39 -4.17
CA LYS A 343 9.47 0.84 -4.12
C LYS A 343 10.18 1.98 -4.86
N ILE A 344 11.50 2.02 -4.74
CA ILE A 344 12.39 2.97 -5.39
C ILE A 344 12.45 2.77 -6.91
N LYS A 345 12.55 1.54 -7.42
CA LYS A 345 12.49 1.22 -8.86
C LYS A 345 11.19 1.72 -9.50
N ASN A 346 10.08 1.61 -8.78
CA ASN A 346 8.80 2.14 -9.22
C ASN A 346 8.78 3.68 -9.22
N HIS A 347 9.48 4.33 -8.27
CA HIS A 347 9.58 5.80 -8.23
C HIS A 347 10.52 6.37 -9.30
N ILE A 348 11.66 5.72 -9.57
CA ILE A 348 12.62 6.09 -10.63
C ILE A 348 11.97 5.91 -12.01
N ARG A 349 11.20 4.83 -12.22
CA ARG A 349 10.41 4.64 -13.46
C ARG A 349 9.36 5.75 -13.65
N TYR A 350 8.88 6.37 -12.57
CA TYR A 350 8.00 7.54 -12.60
C TYR A 350 8.75 8.85 -12.92
N ASN A 351 9.96 9.05 -12.37
CA ASN A 351 10.72 10.30 -12.56
C ASN A 351 11.51 10.38 -13.88
N LEU A 352 12.05 9.26 -14.39
CA LEU A 352 12.62 9.19 -15.75
C LEU A 352 11.57 9.50 -16.83
N PHE A 353 10.29 9.30 -16.51
CA PHE A 353 9.17 9.65 -17.39
C PHE A 353 8.78 11.13 -17.31
N ASN A 354 9.16 11.85 -16.24
CA ASN A 354 8.84 13.27 -16.04
C ASN A 354 9.90 14.23 -16.57
N SER A 355 11.13 13.78 -16.87
CA SER A 355 12.12 14.58 -17.61
C SER A 355 11.84 14.64 -19.13
N PHE A 356 10.89 13.84 -19.61
CA PHE A 356 10.32 13.93 -20.95
C PHE A 356 8.93 14.59 -20.89
N THR A 357 8.87 15.87 -20.56
CA THR A 357 7.64 16.64 -20.85
C THR A 357 7.62 16.95 -22.35
N THR A 358 6.94 16.09 -23.10
CA THR A 358 6.11 16.36 -24.29
C THR A 358 5.93 15.03 -25.04
N ILE A 359 4.68 14.75 -25.47
CA ILE A 359 4.26 13.68 -26.41
C ILE A 359 3.64 12.41 -25.76
N ASN A 360 2.36 12.22 -26.09
CA ASN A 360 1.53 10.99 -26.06
C ASN A 360 1.17 10.32 -24.72
N VAL A 361 -0.03 10.66 -24.22
CA VAL A 361 -0.72 9.99 -23.09
C VAL A 361 -1.43 8.71 -23.55
N LYS A 362 -0.66 7.76 -24.09
CA LYS A 362 -1.08 6.37 -24.34
C LYS A 362 -0.40 5.37 -23.40
N TRP A 363 0.59 5.83 -22.61
CA TRP A 363 1.44 4.97 -21.77
C TRP A 363 1.21 5.13 -20.25
N LEU A 364 0.53 6.19 -19.81
CA LEU A 364 0.26 6.43 -18.37
C LEU A 364 -0.76 5.44 -17.76
N HIS A 365 -1.58 4.78 -18.58
CA HIS A 365 -2.61 3.83 -18.12
C HIS A 365 -2.02 2.52 -17.56
N SER A 366 -0.83 2.13 -18.00
CA SER A 366 -0.13 0.94 -17.47
C SER A 366 0.35 1.15 -16.03
N ILE A 367 0.59 2.41 -15.63
CA ILE A 367 1.22 2.75 -14.36
C ILE A 367 0.19 2.84 -13.21
N MET A 368 -1.10 3.07 -13.49
CA MET A 368 -2.14 3.07 -12.45
C MET A 368 -2.56 1.65 -12.01
N PHE A 369 -2.25 0.61 -12.78
CA PHE A 369 -2.46 -0.80 -12.39
C PHE A 369 -1.57 -1.21 -11.19
N GLU A 370 -0.53 -0.44 -10.89
CA GLU A 370 0.42 -0.75 -9.83
C GLU A 370 -0.10 -0.45 -8.41
N LYS A 371 -1.04 0.49 -8.23
CA LYS A 371 -1.61 0.80 -6.89
C LYS A 371 -2.45 -0.34 -6.30
N ARG A 372 -3.17 -1.11 -7.14
CA ARG A 372 -3.90 -2.31 -6.69
C ARG A 372 -2.95 -3.46 -6.36
N LYS A 373 -1.89 -3.65 -7.15
CA LYS A 373 -0.83 -4.61 -6.82
C LYS A 373 -0.13 -4.24 -5.52
N VAL A 374 0.11 -2.96 -5.23
CA VAL A 374 0.76 -2.55 -3.98
C VAL A 374 -0.11 -2.76 -2.74
N LYS A 375 -1.45 -2.53 -2.80
CA LYS A 375 -2.38 -2.91 -1.71
C LYS A 375 -2.50 -4.43 -1.54
N PHE A 376 -2.37 -5.19 -2.63
CA PHE A 376 -2.36 -6.65 -2.58
C PHE A 376 -1.04 -7.18 -2.00
N ILE A 377 0.10 -6.60 -2.41
CA ILE A 377 1.45 -6.92 -1.91
C ILE A 377 1.57 -6.55 -0.42
N SER A 378 1.03 -5.42 0.04
CA SER A 378 1.07 -5.05 1.46
C SER A 378 0.30 -6.06 2.33
N LYS A 379 -0.85 -6.53 1.86
CA LYS A 379 -1.61 -7.61 2.50
C LYS A 379 -0.86 -8.94 2.44
N LEU A 380 -0.23 -9.27 1.30
CA LEU A 380 0.57 -10.48 1.13
C LEU A 380 1.82 -10.51 2.02
N VAL A 381 2.46 -9.37 2.27
CA VAL A 381 3.60 -9.29 3.20
C VAL A 381 3.14 -9.57 4.64
N GLY A 382 2.04 -8.96 5.09
CA GLY A 382 1.47 -9.25 6.42
C GLY A 382 1.00 -10.70 6.56
N ILE A 383 0.37 -11.25 5.52
CA ILE A 383 -0.04 -12.67 5.48
C ILE A 383 1.17 -13.60 5.46
N SER A 384 2.21 -13.28 4.69
CA SER A 384 3.45 -14.07 4.63
C SER A 384 4.20 -14.10 5.97
N GLU A 385 4.18 -13.00 6.73
CA GLU A 385 4.80 -12.94 8.06
C GLU A 385 3.98 -13.68 9.10
N ALA A 386 2.65 -13.58 9.05
CA ALA A 386 1.76 -14.38 9.88
C ALA A 386 1.89 -15.89 9.59
N ILE A 387 2.00 -16.28 8.31
CA ILE A 387 2.27 -17.67 7.90
C ILE A 387 3.64 -18.13 8.40
N ARG A 388 4.66 -17.27 8.35
CA ARG A 388 6.00 -17.60 8.86
C ARG A 388 5.99 -17.79 10.39
N LEU A 389 5.19 -17.01 11.12
CA LEU A 389 4.97 -17.20 12.56
C LEU A 389 4.25 -18.53 12.85
N ILE A 390 3.18 -18.84 12.08
CA ILE A 390 2.42 -20.10 12.20
C ILE A 390 3.31 -21.31 11.88
N LEU A 391 4.15 -21.23 10.85
CA LEU A 391 5.13 -22.27 10.51
C LEU A 391 6.18 -22.47 11.61
N VAL A 392 6.66 -21.39 12.25
CA VAL A 392 7.59 -21.49 13.39
C VAL A 392 6.92 -22.11 14.60
N PHE A 393 5.66 -21.75 14.90
CA PHE A 393 4.87 -22.37 15.96
C PHE A 393 4.53 -23.84 15.67
N LEU A 394 4.24 -24.20 14.41
CA LEU A 394 4.02 -25.59 14.00
C LEU A 394 5.31 -26.42 14.05
N ASN A 395 6.46 -25.82 13.70
CA ASN A 395 7.76 -26.47 13.85
C ASN A 395 8.12 -26.74 15.32
N LEU A 396 7.65 -25.93 16.27
CA LEU A 396 7.86 -26.18 17.71
C LEU A 396 7.17 -27.45 18.21
N ASN A 397 6.10 -27.93 17.54
CA ASN A 397 5.47 -29.22 17.86
C ASN A 397 6.12 -30.42 17.13
N PHE A 398 6.91 -30.18 16.08
CA PHE A 398 7.56 -31.26 15.31
C PHE A 398 8.97 -31.63 15.80
N ILE A 399 9.57 -30.84 16.69
CA ILE A 399 10.95 -31.07 17.18
C ILE A 399 11.07 -32.27 18.14
N ASN A 400 9.96 -32.94 18.49
CA ASN A 400 9.98 -34.11 19.38
C ASN A 400 9.67 -35.47 18.71
N LEU A 401 9.70 -35.57 17.38
CA LEU A 401 9.82 -36.87 16.73
C LEU A 401 10.94 -36.79 15.70
N ASN A 402 11.90 -37.71 15.82
CA ASN A 402 12.89 -38.05 14.82
C ASN A 402 14.16 -37.17 14.80
N SER A 403 15.04 -37.43 15.77
CA SER A 403 16.48 -37.58 15.56
C SER A 403 16.76 -38.49 14.35
N PHE A 404 16.64 -37.94 13.14
CA PHE A 404 16.51 -38.67 11.89
C PHE A 404 16.85 -37.66 10.77
N PHE A 405 17.95 -37.67 10.04
CA PHE A 405 19.06 -38.59 9.87
C PHE A 405 20.30 -37.76 9.54
N PHE A 406 21.41 -38.13 10.17
CA PHE A 406 22.78 -37.98 9.67
C PHE A 406 22.90 -37.79 8.14
N SER A 407 23.40 -36.63 7.70
CA SER A 407 24.28 -36.52 6.52
C SER A 407 24.94 -35.14 6.44
N CYS A 408 25.41 -34.62 7.57
CA CYS A 408 26.48 -33.63 7.57
C CYS A 408 27.81 -34.41 7.54
N HIS A 409 28.14 -35.00 6.40
CA HIS A 409 29.50 -35.40 5.96
C HIS A 409 29.39 -36.28 4.71
N THR A 410 30.31 -36.05 3.77
CA THR A 410 30.65 -36.79 2.55
C THR A 410 30.10 -36.26 1.21
N SER A 411 31.05 -36.06 0.28
CA SER A 411 30.95 -35.71 -1.15
C SER A 411 30.64 -34.25 -1.52
N LEU A 412 31.61 -33.33 -1.40
CA LEU A 412 32.47 -32.94 -2.54
C LEU A 412 32.71 -34.03 -3.61
N ALA A 413 32.50 -33.64 -4.86
CA ALA A 413 32.91 -34.28 -6.12
C ALA A 413 31.81 -35.01 -6.91
N THR A 414 32.01 -34.93 -8.24
CA THR A 414 31.47 -35.71 -9.37
C THR A 414 30.07 -35.38 -9.94
N GLU A 415 30.12 -34.76 -11.13
CA GLU A 415 29.43 -35.14 -12.38
C GLU A 415 27.88 -35.05 -12.42
N GLY A 416 27.21 -34.57 -13.46
CA GLY A 416 27.48 -34.67 -14.89
C GLY A 416 26.49 -35.65 -15.53
N LEU A 417 25.50 -35.13 -16.27
CA LEU A 417 24.72 -35.78 -17.34
C LEU A 417 23.84 -37.05 -17.06
N LEU A 418 22.64 -36.97 -17.68
CA LEU A 418 21.79 -38.04 -18.25
C LEU A 418 20.58 -38.62 -17.47
N SER A 419 19.46 -38.59 -18.22
CA SER A 419 18.34 -39.53 -18.32
C SER A 419 17.29 -39.63 -17.19
N GLU A 420 16.05 -39.28 -17.55
CA GLU A 420 14.82 -39.85 -17.00
C GLU A 420 14.86 -41.39 -17.04
N PRO A 421 14.10 -42.06 -16.16
CA PRO A 421 12.91 -42.73 -16.66
C PRO A 421 11.68 -42.69 -15.72
N SER A 422 10.58 -43.08 -16.34
CA SER A 422 9.17 -42.98 -16.00
C SER A 422 8.59 -44.16 -15.17
N VAL A 423 7.43 -43.89 -14.53
CA VAL A 423 6.33 -44.81 -14.08
C VAL A 423 6.66 -45.71 -12.85
N TYR A 424 5.86 -45.90 -11.79
CA TYR A 424 4.40 -46.07 -11.60
C TYR A 424 3.93 -45.67 -10.20
N TYR A 425 2.72 -45.09 -10.09
CA TYR A 425 1.65 -45.62 -9.23
C TYR A 425 0.29 -45.21 -9.81
N THR A 426 -0.56 -46.22 -10.02
CA THR A 426 -1.88 -46.18 -10.65
C THR A 426 -3.01 -45.97 -9.64
N GLN A 427 -4.00 -45.17 -10.08
CA GLN A 427 -5.47 -45.30 -9.93
C GLN A 427 -6.05 -45.32 -8.51
N THR A 428 -7.03 -44.45 -8.20
CA THR A 428 -8.43 -44.67 -8.63
C THR A 428 -9.21 -43.39 -9.03
N ASN A 429 -9.81 -43.50 -10.22
CA ASN A 429 -11.15 -43.07 -10.65
C ASN A 429 -11.54 -41.58 -10.71
N MET A 430 -11.25 -41.01 -11.89
CA MET A 430 -12.12 -40.08 -12.64
C MET A 430 -13.12 -40.87 -13.49
N LEU A 431 -14.32 -40.34 -13.73
CA LEU A 431 -15.09 -40.58 -14.97
C LEU A 431 -16.04 -39.37 -15.25
N PRO A 432 -16.43 -39.13 -16.51
CA PRO A 432 -16.16 -37.86 -17.20
C PRO A 432 -17.40 -37.21 -17.83
N TYR A 433 -17.24 -35.97 -18.29
CA TYR A 433 -18.20 -35.27 -19.16
C TYR A 433 -17.93 -35.61 -20.64
N THR A 434 -18.86 -36.31 -21.30
CA THR A 434 -19.05 -36.27 -22.76
C THR A 434 -20.54 -36.35 -23.12
N SER A 435 -20.95 -35.39 -23.96
CA SER A 435 -22.06 -35.34 -24.94
C SER A 435 -23.13 -36.45 -24.99
N CYS A 436 -24.41 -36.04 -25.06
CA CYS A 436 -25.41 -36.69 -25.91
C CYS A 436 -26.51 -35.71 -26.37
N CYS A 437 -26.97 -35.91 -27.61
CA CYS A 437 -27.90 -35.10 -28.41
C CYS A 437 -29.39 -35.41 -28.15
N ILE A 438 -30.28 -34.77 -28.94
CA ILE A 438 -31.72 -35.03 -29.21
C ILE A 438 -32.65 -34.05 -28.44
N ALA A 439 -33.64 -33.32 -29.00
CA ALA A 439 -34.44 -33.50 -30.22
C ALA A 439 -34.78 -32.15 -30.90
N VAL A 440 -34.90 -32.21 -32.23
CA VAL A 440 -35.74 -31.33 -33.05
C VAL A 440 -37.14 -31.89 -32.97
N ASP A 441 -38.12 -31.11 -32.49
CA ASP A 441 -39.53 -31.36 -32.78
C ASP A 441 -40.14 -30.11 -33.43
N ARG A 442 -40.58 -30.30 -34.68
CA ARG A 442 -41.48 -29.40 -35.38
C ARG A 442 -42.87 -29.60 -34.78
N TYR A 443 -43.41 -28.57 -34.16
CA TYR A 443 -44.86 -28.38 -34.10
C TYR A 443 -45.22 -27.12 -34.89
N GLN A 444 -45.96 -27.35 -35.97
CA GLN A 444 -46.72 -26.31 -36.66
C GLN A 444 -47.72 -25.69 -35.70
N GLY A 445 -47.82 -24.37 -35.71
CA GLY A 445 -48.77 -23.63 -34.89
C GLY A 445 -48.72 -22.14 -35.23
N GLN A 446 -49.36 -21.78 -36.35
CA GLN A 446 -49.71 -20.41 -36.68
C GLN A 446 -50.40 -19.76 -35.46
N GLY A 447 -49.82 -18.69 -34.90
CA GLY A 447 -50.43 -17.95 -33.78
C GLY A 447 -49.51 -17.23 -32.78
N VAL A 448 -48.18 -17.32 -32.88
CA VAL A 448 -47.27 -16.88 -31.80
C VAL A 448 -46.60 -15.49 -32.03
N VAL A 449 -46.75 -14.90 -33.22
CA VAL A 449 -46.00 -13.67 -33.58
C VAL A 449 -46.43 -12.45 -32.75
N ASN A 450 -47.68 -12.39 -32.27
CA ASN A 450 -48.16 -11.24 -31.48
C ASN A 450 -47.66 -11.26 -30.01
N ASN A 451 -47.48 -12.43 -29.39
CA ASN A 451 -47.04 -12.52 -27.98
C ASN A 451 -45.55 -12.20 -27.79
N ILE A 452 -44.69 -12.55 -28.77
CA ILE A 452 -43.26 -12.26 -28.71
C ILE A 452 -43.00 -10.74 -28.71
N THR A 453 -43.79 -9.98 -29.47
CA THR A 453 -43.64 -8.52 -29.52
C THR A 453 -44.09 -7.83 -28.23
N THR A 454 -45.10 -8.35 -27.55
CA THR A 454 -45.55 -7.84 -26.24
C THR A 454 -44.54 -8.17 -25.16
N ASP A 455 -43.95 -9.37 -25.17
CA ASP A 455 -42.93 -9.81 -24.20
C ASP A 455 -41.60 -9.07 -24.37
N LEU A 456 -41.22 -8.73 -25.60
CA LEU A 456 -40.04 -7.89 -25.85
C LEU A 456 -40.26 -6.45 -25.38
N LYS A 457 -41.45 -5.88 -25.58
CA LYS A 457 -41.77 -4.52 -25.09
C LYS A 457 -41.81 -4.46 -23.56
N THR A 458 -42.33 -5.49 -22.89
CA THR A 458 -42.35 -5.56 -21.42
C THR A 458 -40.94 -5.78 -20.85
N LEU A 459 -40.11 -6.60 -21.50
CA LEU A 459 -38.71 -6.79 -21.15
C LEU A 459 -37.91 -5.48 -21.29
N ASN A 460 -38.05 -4.78 -22.42
CA ASN A 460 -37.40 -3.49 -22.65
C ASN A 460 -37.80 -2.45 -21.59
N PHE A 461 -39.07 -2.48 -21.16
CA PHE A 461 -39.53 -1.61 -20.07
C PHE A 461 -38.89 -1.97 -18.73
N ASN A 462 -38.77 -3.26 -18.41
CA ASN A 462 -38.16 -3.74 -17.17
C ASN A 462 -36.66 -3.41 -17.10
N GLU A 463 -35.94 -3.57 -18.21
CA GLU A 463 -34.53 -3.19 -18.32
C GLU A 463 -34.32 -1.69 -18.13
N TRP A 464 -35.16 -0.87 -18.78
CA TRP A 464 -35.16 0.59 -18.58
C TRP A 464 -35.44 0.96 -17.11
N LEU A 465 -36.43 0.32 -16.48
CA LEU A 465 -36.79 0.60 -15.09
C LEU A 465 -35.66 0.22 -14.12
N ALA A 466 -34.97 -0.89 -14.37
CA ALA A 466 -33.80 -1.30 -13.58
C ALA A 466 -32.67 -0.25 -13.66
N GLY A 467 -32.40 0.29 -14.86
CA GLY A 467 -31.44 1.38 -15.05
C GLY A 467 -31.84 2.66 -14.31
N LEU A 468 -33.13 3.01 -14.33
CA LEU A 468 -33.65 4.17 -13.61
C LEU A 468 -33.50 4.03 -12.08
N ILE A 469 -33.75 2.83 -11.55
CA ILE A 469 -33.61 2.54 -10.11
C ILE A 469 -32.15 2.51 -9.67
N ASP A 470 -31.24 2.07 -10.53
CA ASP A 470 -29.80 2.03 -10.22
C ASP A 470 -29.20 3.43 -9.98
N GLY A 471 -29.74 4.47 -10.63
CA GLY A 471 -29.42 5.87 -10.35
C GLY A 471 -30.21 6.43 -9.16
N ASP A 472 -31.43 6.88 -9.43
CA ASP A 472 -32.24 7.70 -8.51
C ASP A 472 -33.20 6.92 -7.59
N GLY A 473 -33.39 5.62 -7.85
CA GLY A 473 -34.31 4.77 -7.07
C GLY A 473 -33.70 4.29 -5.77
N TYR A 474 -34.51 4.02 -4.75
CA TYR A 474 -34.04 3.38 -3.52
C TYR A 474 -35.08 2.46 -2.89
N PHE A 475 -34.60 1.40 -2.24
CA PHE A 475 -35.44 0.46 -1.50
C PHE A 475 -35.26 0.68 -0.01
N LEU A 476 -36.38 0.75 0.71
CA LEU A 476 -36.41 1.01 2.14
C LEU A 476 -37.12 -0.12 2.88
N LEU A 477 -36.45 -0.66 3.88
CA LEU A 477 -37.03 -1.49 4.93
C LEU A 477 -36.87 -0.74 6.26
N THR A 478 -37.96 -0.23 6.81
CA THR A 478 -37.95 0.49 8.09
C THR A 478 -37.87 -0.49 9.27
N LYS A 479 -37.38 -0.04 10.43
CA LYS A 479 -37.34 -0.84 11.68
C LYS A 479 -38.72 -1.36 12.11
N LYS A 480 -39.79 -0.62 11.79
CA LYS A 480 -41.20 -1.02 12.01
C LYS A 480 -41.72 -2.03 10.99
N GLY A 481 -40.86 -2.52 10.09
CA GLY A 481 -41.21 -3.50 9.07
C GLY A 481 -41.87 -2.94 7.81
N TYR A 482 -42.12 -1.62 7.68
CA TYR A 482 -42.66 -1.09 6.43
C TYR A 482 -41.64 -1.15 5.30
N VAL A 483 -42.10 -1.63 4.15
CA VAL A 483 -41.34 -1.75 2.91
C VAL A 483 -41.82 -0.70 1.92
N SER A 484 -40.89 -0.05 1.23
CA SER A 484 -41.22 0.79 0.08
C SER A 484 -40.11 0.88 -0.95
N CYS A 485 -40.50 1.03 -2.21
CA CYS A 485 -39.62 1.48 -3.29
C CYS A 485 -39.95 2.95 -3.60
N GLU A 486 -38.93 3.79 -3.70
CA GLU A 486 -39.07 5.21 -3.96
C GLU A 486 -38.15 5.66 -5.08
N ILE A 487 -38.64 6.52 -5.98
CA ILE A 487 -37.88 7.09 -7.10
C ILE A 487 -38.14 8.58 -7.12
N CYS A 488 -37.09 9.39 -7.17
CA CYS A 488 -37.19 10.85 -7.27
C CYS A 488 -36.73 11.30 -8.65
N MET A 489 -37.49 12.18 -9.30
CA MET A 489 -37.11 12.80 -10.57
C MET A 489 -37.47 14.28 -10.58
N ASP A 490 -36.82 15.05 -11.44
CA ASP A 490 -37.13 16.47 -11.67
C ASP A 490 -38.60 16.64 -12.13
N ALA A 491 -39.20 17.78 -11.83
CA ALA A 491 -40.56 18.15 -12.23
C ALA A 491 -40.80 18.03 -13.73
N ARG A 492 -39.77 18.27 -14.55
CA ARG A 492 -39.80 18.14 -16.01
C ARG A 492 -40.06 16.70 -16.47
N ASP A 493 -39.56 15.72 -15.73
CA ASP A 493 -39.56 14.31 -16.12
C ASP A 493 -40.69 13.51 -15.45
N LYS A 494 -41.72 14.21 -14.94
CA LYS A 494 -42.88 13.63 -14.25
C LYS A 494 -43.59 12.55 -15.08
N LYS A 495 -43.59 12.66 -16.40
CA LYS A 495 -44.20 11.67 -17.32
C LYS A 495 -43.62 10.27 -17.12
N ALA A 496 -42.32 10.14 -16.89
CA ALA A 496 -41.67 8.85 -16.65
C ALA A 496 -42.18 8.17 -15.37
N LEU A 497 -42.45 8.96 -14.31
CA LEU A 497 -43.01 8.43 -13.06
C LEU A 497 -44.45 7.93 -13.24
N TYR A 498 -45.26 8.59 -14.08
CA TYR A 498 -46.62 8.12 -14.37
C TYR A 498 -46.61 6.77 -15.10
N LEU A 499 -45.66 6.52 -16.00
CA LEU A 499 -45.52 5.21 -16.66
C LEU A 499 -45.31 4.08 -15.64
N ILE A 500 -44.52 4.34 -14.60
CA ILE A 500 -44.26 3.37 -13.52
C ILE A 500 -45.53 3.20 -12.67
N LEU A 501 -46.22 4.30 -12.35
CA LEU A 501 -47.46 4.29 -11.58
C LEU A 501 -48.56 3.50 -12.29
N HIS A 502 -48.71 3.64 -13.62
CA HIS A 502 -49.69 2.88 -14.39
C HIS A 502 -49.42 1.38 -14.38
N LYS A 503 -48.15 0.95 -14.31
CA LYS A 503 -47.77 -0.48 -14.33
C LYS A 503 -47.81 -1.15 -12.95
N TYR A 504 -47.34 -0.47 -11.89
CA TYR A 504 -47.19 -1.08 -10.56
C TYR A 504 -48.10 -0.47 -9.48
N GLY A 505 -48.85 0.59 -9.80
CA GLY A 505 -49.62 1.38 -8.83
C GLY A 505 -48.72 2.31 -8.00
N GLY A 506 -49.21 2.79 -6.86
CA GLY A 506 -48.46 3.65 -5.95
C GLY A 506 -48.94 5.10 -5.93
N SER A 507 -48.11 6.02 -5.44
CA SER A 507 -48.45 7.44 -5.33
C SER A 507 -47.28 8.33 -5.75
N ILE A 508 -47.58 9.47 -6.35
CA ILE A 508 -46.59 10.50 -6.72
C ILE A 508 -46.89 11.75 -5.90
N LYS A 509 -45.87 12.28 -5.21
CA LYS A 509 -45.96 13.51 -4.40
C LYS A 509 -44.85 14.49 -4.79
N SER A 510 -45.12 15.79 -4.73
CA SER A 510 -44.08 16.81 -4.87
C SER A 510 -43.14 16.79 -3.65
N VAL A 511 -41.86 17.10 -3.87
CA VAL A 511 -40.86 17.20 -2.79
C VAL A 511 -40.84 18.65 -2.27
N SER A 512 -41.00 18.84 -0.97
CA SER A 512 -40.93 20.17 -0.34
C SER A 512 -39.56 20.81 -0.54
N GLY A 513 -39.52 22.03 -1.08
CA GLY A 513 -38.28 22.80 -1.26
C GLY A 513 -37.45 22.44 -2.51
N ALA A 514 -37.91 21.53 -3.37
CA ALA A 514 -37.25 21.20 -4.62
C ALA A 514 -38.25 21.08 -5.78
N LYS A 515 -37.83 21.44 -7.01
CA LYS A 515 -38.62 21.22 -8.23
C LYS A 515 -38.55 19.74 -8.66
N ALA A 516 -39.04 18.84 -7.82
CA ALA A 516 -38.96 17.40 -8.04
C ALA A 516 -40.23 16.66 -7.58
N PHE A 517 -40.54 15.54 -8.22
CA PHE A 517 -41.58 14.60 -7.80
C PHE A 517 -40.95 13.30 -7.30
N LYS A 518 -41.59 12.72 -6.29
CA LYS A 518 -41.21 11.47 -5.67
C LYS A 518 -42.34 10.46 -5.86
N TYR A 519 -42.03 9.39 -6.57
CA TYR A 519 -42.87 8.19 -6.65
C TYR A 519 -42.59 7.30 -5.44
N LYS A 520 -43.66 6.74 -4.86
CA LYS A 520 -43.59 5.86 -3.69
C LYS A 520 -44.55 4.69 -3.85
N LEU A 521 -43.99 3.48 -3.85
CA LEU A 521 -44.71 2.21 -3.91
C LEU A 521 -44.64 1.52 -2.53
N ARG A 522 -45.81 1.37 -1.89
CA ARG A 522 -45.98 0.65 -0.61
C ARG A 522 -46.85 -0.59 -0.72
N ASN A 523 -47.66 -0.69 -1.76
CA ASN A 523 -48.59 -1.81 -1.92
C ASN A 523 -47.81 -3.11 -2.09
N LYS A 524 -48.10 -4.12 -1.24
CA LYS A 524 -47.42 -5.43 -1.25
C LYS A 524 -47.51 -6.10 -2.62
N LYS A 525 -48.70 -6.10 -3.26
CA LYS A 525 -48.90 -6.74 -4.58
C LYS A 525 -48.06 -6.07 -5.67
N GLY A 526 -48.08 -4.73 -5.71
CA GLY A 526 -47.29 -3.96 -6.68
C GLY A 526 -45.78 -4.11 -6.45
N LEU A 527 -45.34 -4.20 -5.19
CA LEU A 527 -43.93 -4.34 -4.85
C LEU A 527 -43.38 -5.74 -5.18
N LEU A 528 -44.16 -6.81 -4.96
CA LEU A 528 -43.81 -8.16 -5.41
C LEU A 528 -43.71 -8.23 -6.93
N HIS A 529 -44.67 -7.61 -7.64
CA HIS A 529 -44.65 -7.52 -9.10
C HIS A 529 -43.41 -6.78 -9.61
N LEU A 530 -43.06 -5.65 -8.98
CA LEU A 530 -41.86 -4.89 -9.30
C LEU A 530 -40.56 -5.67 -9.04
N ILE A 531 -40.47 -6.36 -7.90
CA ILE A 531 -39.29 -7.17 -7.56
C ILE A 531 -39.12 -8.30 -8.58
N ASN A 532 -40.18 -9.02 -8.91
CA ASN A 532 -40.11 -10.12 -9.87
C ASN A 532 -39.65 -9.67 -11.27
N ASP A 533 -40.11 -8.50 -11.72
CA ASP A 533 -39.75 -7.92 -13.02
C ASP A 533 -38.28 -7.48 -13.10
N ILE A 534 -37.68 -7.10 -11.98
CA ILE A 534 -36.37 -6.41 -11.92
C ILE A 534 -35.27 -7.32 -11.34
N ASN A 535 -35.63 -8.41 -10.67
CA ASN A 535 -34.69 -9.33 -10.04
C ASN A 535 -33.75 -9.95 -11.10
N GLY A 536 -32.45 -9.69 -10.99
CA GLY A 536 -31.44 -10.05 -12.00
C GLY A 536 -31.10 -8.95 -13.01
N LEU A 537 -31.69 -7.75 -12.92
CA LEU A 537 -31.39 -6.59 -13.79
C LEU A 537 -30.67 -5.44 -13.06
N ILE A 538 -30.82 -5.33 -11.73
CA ILE A 538 -30.16 -4.30 -10.89
C ILE A 538 -28.66 -4.57 -10.79
N ARG A 539 -27.85 -3.54 -11.04
CA ARG A 539 -26.38 -3.64 -11.03
C ARG A 539 -25.73 -2.83 -9.93
N ASN A 540 -26.39 -1.80 -9.40
CA ASN A 540 -25.80 -1.00 -8.33
C ASN A 540 -25.73 -1.83 -7.04
N PRO A 541 -24.52 -2.06 -6.47
CA PRO A 541 -24.36 -2.93 -5.30
C PRO A 541 -25.15 -2.43 -4.09
N ILE A 542 -25.30 -1.11 -3.94
CA ILE A 542 -26.07 -0.53 -2.84
C ILE A 542 -27.55 -0.86 -3.01
N ARG A 543 -28.09 -0.74 -4.23
CA ARG A 543 -29.49 -1.05 -4.52
C ARG A 543 -29.77 -2.55 -4.42
N LEU A 544 -28.83 -3.37 -4.87
CA LEU A 544 -28.88 -4.83 -4.73
C LEU A 544 -28.95 -5.25 -3.24
N LEU A 545 -28.14 -4.65 -2.37
CA LEU A 545 -28.18 -4.88 -0.93
C LEU A 545 -29.49 -4.41 -0.29
N GLN A 546 -30.03 -3.26 -0.72
CA GLN A 546 -31.32 -2.78 -0.23
C GLN A 546 -32.47 -3.70 -0.68
N MET A 547 -32.44 -4.16 -1.94
CA MET A 547 -33.40 -5.12 -2.47
C MET A 547 -33.27 -6.48 -1.76
N ASN A 548 -32.06 -6.92 -1.42
CA ASN A 548 -31.84 -8.18 -0.70
C ASN A 548 -32.62 -8.24 0.62
N LYS A 549 -32.59 -7.15 1.39
CA LYS A 549 -33.38 -7.03 2.62
C LYS A 549 -34.89 -7.17 2.39
N LEU A 550 -35.39 -6.75 1.23
CA LEU A 550 -36.80 -6.92 0.87
C LEU A 550 -37.10 -8.34 0.44
N CYS A 551 -36.24 -8.94 -0.38
CA CYS A 551 -36.36 -10.31 -0.85
C CYS A 551 -36.36 -11.30 0.32
N ASN A 552 -35.48 -11.14 1.31
CA ASN A 552 -35.45 -11.97 2.52
C ASN A 552 -36.72 -11.84 3.37
N LYS A 553 -37.43 -10.71 3.29
CA LYS A 553 -38.69 -10.51 4.02
C LYS A 553 -39.89 -11.19 3.31
N TYR A 554 -39.79 -11.38 2.01
CA TYR A 554 -40.85 -11.99 1.19
C TYR A 554 -40.47 -13.39 0.68
N ASP A 555 -39.40 -13.98 1.22
CA ASP A 555 -38.88 -15.30 0.85
C ASP A 555 -38.60 -15.48 -0.65
N ILE A 556 -38.09 -14.43 -1.30
CA ILE A 556 -37.70 -14.45 -2.72
C ILE A 556 -36.20 -14.67 -2.84
N LEU A 557 -35.78 -15.62 -3.67
CA LEU A 557 -34.37 -15.82 -4.01
C LEU A 557 -33.85 -14.71 -4.94
N ILE A 558 -32.73 -14.09 -4.57
CA ILE A 558 -32.12 -13.01 -5.34
C ILE A 558 -31.28 -13.59 -6.48
N LYS A 559 -31.49 -13.06 -7.68
CA LYS A 559 -30.67 -13.37 -8.86
C LYS A 559 -29.64 -12.26 -9.07
N TYR A 560 -28.39 -12.64 -9.26
CA TYR A 560 -27.32 -11.69 -9.60
C TYR A 560 -27.41 -11.26 -11.06
N PRO A 561 -27.06 -10.00 -11.39
CA PRO A 561 -27.19 -9.47 -12.73
C PRO A 561 -26.21 -10.10 -13.71
N LYS A 562 -26.69 -10.37 -14.93
CA LYS A 562 -25.84 -10.75 -16.07
C LYS A 562 -25.03 -9.55 -16.58
N PRO A 563 -23.85 -9.78 -17.19
CA PRO A 563 -23.05 -8.71 -17.78
C PRO A 563 -23.83 -7.93 -18.84
N LEU A 564 -23.53 -6.63 -18.97
CA LEU A 564 -24.16 -5.76 -19.97
C LEU A 564 -23.80 -6.22 -21.39
N THR A 565 -24.81 -6.27 -22.25
CA THR A 565 -24.65 -6.40 -23.70
C THR A 565 -25.17 -5.14 -24.39
N TYR A 566 -24.81 -4.94 -25.65
CA TYR A 566 -25.24 -3.77 -26.42
C TYR A 566 -26.76 -3.72 -26.63
N ASN A 567 -27.43 -4.88 -26.64
CA ASN A 567 -28.87 -5.01 -26.84
C ASN A 567 -29.66 -4.98 -25.52
N ASN A 568 -29.27 -4.13 -24.56
CA ASN A 568 -29.93 -4.05 -23.26
C ASN A 568 -30.43 -2.63 -22.99
N GLY A 569 -31.70 -2.48 -22.60
CA GLY A 569 -32.37 -1.21 -22.33
C GLY A 569 -31.94 -0.49 -21.04
N TRP A 570 -31.01 -1.06 -20.27
CA TRP A 570 -30.57 -0.47 -18.99
C TRP A 570 -29.92 0.91 -19.13
N LEU A 571 -29.13 1.16 -20.19
CA LEU A 571 -28.44 2.44 -20.36
C LEU A 571 -29.43 3.61 -20.56
N SER A 572 -30.53 3.40 -21.28
CA SER A 572 -31.53 4.47 -21.47
C SER A 572 -32.16 4.90 -20.13
N GLY A 573 -32.50 3.95 -19.26
CA GLY A 573 -32.99 4.25 -17.91
C GLY A 573 -31.96 4.92 -17.00
N PHE A 574 -30.70 4.52 -17.15
CA PHE A 574 -29.59 5.10 -16.38
C PHE A 574 -29.25 6.54 -16.83
N ILE A 575 -29.44 6.87 -18.11
CA ILE A 575 -29.34 8.25 -18.62
C ILE A 575 -30.53 9.10 -18.17
N ASP A 576 -31.73 8.52 -18.10
CA ASP A 576 -32.93 9.20 -17.62
C ASP A 576 -32.83 9.62 -16.15
N SER A 577 -32.11 8.87 -15.31
CA SER A 577 -31.77 9.25 -13.93
C SER A 577 -30.54 10.18 -13.87
N ASP A 578 -29.34 9.62 -13.76
CA ASP A 578 -28.08 10.33 -13.50
C ASP A 578 -27.42 10.97 -14.75
N GLY A 579 -28.07 10.86 -15.91
CA GLY A 579 -27.56 11.38 -17.18
C GLY A 579 -27.87 12.85 -17.45
N SER A 580 -27.01 13.51 -18.23
CA SER A 580 -27.17 14.88 -18.70
C SER A 580 -26.77 15.01 -20.17
N VAL A 581 -27.60 15.71 -20.94
CA VAL A 581 -27.35 16.07 -22.34
C VAL A 581 -27.24 17.58 -22.41
N TYR A 582 -26.03 18.09 -22.69
CA TYR A 582 -25.75 19.52 -22.70
C TYR A 582 -24.82 19.91 -23.84
N LEU A 583 -24.96 21.17 -24.28
CA LEU A 583 -24.11 21.80 -25.28
C LEU A 583 -23.06 22.64 -24.53
N ASN A 584 -21.79 22.47 -24.87
CA ASN A 584 -20.73 23.33 -24.36
C ASN A 584 -20.44 24.44 -25.38
N GLU A 585 -20.82 25.67 -25.05
CA GLU A 585 -20.70 26.81 -25.96
C GLU A 585 -19.24 27.11 -26.35
N LYS A 586 -18.28 26.88 -25.45
CA LYS A 586 -16.86 27.15 -25.71
C LYS A 586 -16.24 26.18 -26.70
N SER A 587 -16.61 24.90 -26.65
CA SER A 587 -16.10 23.88 -27.58
C SER A 587 -17.02 23.66 -28.79
N GLY A 588 -18.23 24.22 -28.76
CA GLY A 588 -19.27 24.02 -29.76
C GLY A 588 -19.68 22.55 -29.91
N GLN A 589 -19.52 21.71 -28.89
CA GLN A 589 -19.81 20.27 -28.95
C GLN A 589 -20.92 19.88 -27.98
N ILE A 590 -21.71 18.89 -28.38
CA ILE A 590 -22.72 18.27 -27.52
C ILE A 590 -22.09 17.12 -26.75
N PHE A 591 -22.42 17.04 -25.46
CA PHE A 591 -21.97 16.01 -24.55
C PHE A 591 -23.16 15.24 -24.00
N ILE A 592 -23.09 13.91 -24.05
CA ILE A 592 -23.93 13.02 -23.24
C ILE A 592 -23.04 12.53 -22.10
N SER A 593 -23.45 12.77 -20.86
CA SER A 593 -22.66 12.37 -19.71
C SER A 593 -23.48 11.79 -18.57
N ILE A 594 -22.87 10.89 -17.79
CA ILE A 594 -23.48 10.26 -16.63
C ILE A 594 -22.53 10.44 -15.45
N THR A 595 -23.03 10.91 -14.31
CA THR A 595 -22.23 11.12 -13.11
C THR A 595 -22.60 10.12 -12.03
N GLN A 596 -21.62 9.37 -11.52
CA GLN A 596 -21.85 8.38 -10.47
C GLN A 596 -20.68 8.28 -9.49
N LYS A 597 -20.95 8.00 -8.21
CA LYS A 597 -19.91 7.81 -7.17
C LYS A 597 -19.11 6.52 -7.39
N ASN A 598 -19.78 5.48 -7.88
CA ASN A 598 -19.18 4.17 -8.13
C ASN A 598 -18.71 4.04 -9.58
N ARG A 599 -17.40 4.02 -9.79
CA ARG A 599 -16.78 3.80 -11.12
C ARG A 599 -17.18 2.47 -11.76
N PHE A 600 -17.44 1.44 -10.96
CA PHE A 600 -17.80 0.09 -11.43
C PHE A 600 -19.02 0.07 -12.36
N LEU A 601 -19.99 0.96 -12.15
CA LEU A 601 -21.19 1.04 -13.01
C LEU A 601 -20.91 1.66 -14.38
N LEU A 602 -19.83 2.45 -14.49
CA LEU A 602 -19.49 3.19 -15.71
C LEU A 602 -18.51 2.42 -16.60
N GLU A 603 -17.68 1.54 -16.04
CA GLU A 603 -16.67 0.78 -16.80
C GLU A 603 -17.26 -0.06 -17.96
N PRO A 604 -18.37 -0.81 -17.78
CA PRO A 604 -18.98 -1.56 -18.86
C PRO A 604 -19.49 -0.69 -20.02
N LEU A 605 -19.86 0.57 -19.73
CA LEU A 605 -20.36 1.49 -20.75
C LEU A 605 -19.26 1.89 -21.74
N VAL A 606 -18.04 2.10 -21.26
CA VAL A 606 -16.87 2.41 -22.10
C VAL A 606 -16.59 1.28 -23.08
N SER A 607 -16.69 0.02 -22.64
CA SER A 607 -16.46 -1.13 -23.52
C SER A 607 -17.54 -1.33 -24.59
N LEU A 608 -18.79 -0.91 -24.32
CA LEU A 608 -19.93 -1.18 -25.20
C LEU A 608 -20.28 -0.02 -26.13
N TYR A 609 -20.22 1.21 -25.61
CA TYR A 609 -20.71 2.41 -26.29
C TYR A 609 -19.61 3.42 -26.59
N SER A 610 -18.34 3.04 -26.40
CA SER A 610 -17.16 3.91 -26.50
C SER A 610 -17.20 5.09 -25.52
N GLY A 611 -16.41 6.16 -25.71
CA GLY A 611 -16.35 7.29 -24.77
C GLY A 611 -15.27 7.18 -23.68
N ARG A 612 -15.34 8.07 -22.68
CA ARG A 612 -14.32 8.20 -21.63
C ARG A 612 -14.92 8.45 -20.24
N ILE A 613 -14.17 8.09 -19.20
CA ILE A 613 -14.53 8.40 -17.81
C ILE A 613 -13.56 9.46 -17.29
N ASP A 614 -14.09 10.63 -16.98
CA ASP A 614 -13.38 11.78 -16.45
C ASP A 614 -13.70 11.96 -14.95
N ILE A 615 -12.79 12.61 -14.21
CA ILE A 615 -13.06 13.07 -12.83
C ILE A 615 -13.41 14.56 -12.93
N PRO A 616 -14.64 14.99 -12.63
CA PRO A 616 -15.10 16.35 -12.88
C PRO A 616 -14.36 17.40 -12.03
N SER A 617 -13.96 17.06 -10.81
CA SER A 617 -13.02 17.87 -10.00
C SER A 617 -12.35 17.01 -8.92
N PRO A 618 -11.12 17.31 -8.49
CA PRO A 618 -10.44 16.56 -7.43
C PRO A 618 -11.09 16.70 -6.05
N LYS A 619 -11.99 17.67 -5.87
CA LYS A 619 -12.72 17.91 -4.61
C LYS A 619 -14.02 17.10 -4.50
N ILE A 620 -14.57 16.64 -5.63
CA ILE A 620 -15.85 15.91 -5.68
C ILE A 620 -15.54 14.44 -5.95
N GLU A 621 -15.91 13.56 -5.01
CA GLU A 621 -15.78 12.10 -5.14
C GLU A 621 -16.86 11.52 -6.09
N ALA A 622 -16.78 11.90 -7.37
CA ALA A 622 -17.66 11.39 -8.42
C ALA A 622 -16.87 11.09 -9.70
N PHE A 623 -17.35 10.13 -10.48
CA PHE A 623 -16.84 9.81 -11.80
C PHE A 623 -17.87 10.23 -12.85
N LYS A 624 -17.41 10.82 -13.94
CA LYS A 624 -18.25 11.31 -15.03
C LYS A 624 -17.92 10.54 -16.30
N TYR A 625 -18.82 9.67 -16.75
CA TYR A 625 -18.76 9.08 -18.07
C TYR A 625 -19.22 10.09 -19.11
N VAL A 626 -18.52 10.22 -20.24
CA VAL A 626 -18.76 11.24 -21.26
C VAL A 626 -18.58 10.67 -22.66
N ILE A 627 -19.56 10.91 -23.53
CA ILE A 627 -19.50 10.70 -24.99
C ILE A 627 -19.68 12.06 -25.67
N TYR A 628 -18.78 12.40 -26.59
CA TYR A 628 -18.80 13.70 -27.28
C TYR A 628 -18.34 13.66 -28.73
N ARG A 629 -17.68 12.58 -29.18
CA ARG A 629 -17.23 12.49 -30.57
C ARG A 629 -18.45 12.31 -31.48
N LYS A 630 -18.48 13.05 -32.60
CA LYS A 630 -19.60 13.05 -33.56
C LYS A 630 -20.00 11.63 -33.99
N ASN A 631 -19.03 10.82 -34.42
CA ASN A 631 -19.29 9.45 -34.91
C ASN A 631 -19.85 8.54 -33.80
N GLU A 632 -19.32 8.65 -32.58
CA GLU A 632 -19.78 7.88 -31.42
C GLU A 632 -21.22 8.27 -31.05
N LEU A 633 -21.53 9.58 -31.02
CA LEU A 633 -22.89 10.09 -30.77
C LEU A 633 -23.88 9.62 -31.84
N PHE A 634 -23.52 9.67 -33.12
CA PHE A 634 -24.41 9.22 -34.20
C PHE A 634 -24.65 7.71 -34.13
N SER A 635 -23.60 6.91 -33.86
CA SER A 635 -23.75 5.47 -33.66
C SER A 635 -24.67 5.13 -32.49
N LEU A 636 -24.60 5.89 -31.39
CA LEU A 636 -25.45 5.72 -30.22
C LEU A 636 -26.91 6.06 -30.53
N ILE A 637 -27.16 7.12 -31.30
CA ILE A 637 -28.51 7.53 -31.71
C ILE A 637 -29.13 6.49 -32.65
N ASP A 638 -28.40 6.09 -33.69
CA ASP A 638 -28.94 5.26 -34.76
C ASP A 638 -29.08 3.79 -34.37
N ASN A 639 -28.14 3.26 -33.58
CA ASN A 639 -28.12 1.84 -33.26
C ASN A 639 -28.74 1.52 -31.89
N TYR A 640 -28.65 2.43 -30.91
CA TYR A 640 -29.11 2.19 -29.54
C TYR A 640 -30.43 2.89 -29.22
N PHE A 641 -30.50 4.22 -29.32
CA PHE A 641 -31.71 4.97 -28.94
C PHE A 641 -32.91 4.73 -29.86
N SER A 642 -32.67 4.30 -31.10
CA SER A 642 -33.73 3.82 -32.01
C SER A 642 -34.47 2.59 -31.47
N LYS A 643 -33.74 1.69 -30.77
CA LYS A 643 -34.28 0.46 -30.16
C LYS A 643 -34.77 0.70 -28.73
N TYR A 644 -34.06 1.54 -27.96
CA TYR A 644 -34.33 1.83 -26.56
C TYR A 644 -34.44 3.35 -26.33
N PRO A 645 -35.59 3.96 -26.65
CA PRO A 645 -35.77 5.40 -26.50
C PRO A 645 -35.75 5.83 -25.02
N LEU A 646 -35.23 7.03 -24.77
CA LEU A 646 -35.37 7.72 -23.48
C LEU A 646 -36.84 8.08 -23.24
N LYS A 647 -37.29 8.04 -21.98
CA LYS A 647 -38.70 8.34 -21.63
C LYS A 647 -38.88 9.69 -20.94
N THR A 648 -37.79 10.43 -20.77
CA THR A 648 -37.76 11.78 -20.19
C THR A 648 -37.70 12.85 -21.28
N GLU A 649 -37.83 14.13 -20.89
CA GLU A 649 -37.71 15.24 -21.83
C GLU A 649 -36.30 15.30 -22.47
N LYS A 650 -35.29 14.61 -21.90
CA LYS A 650 -33.95 14.43 -22.48
C LYS A 650 -34.00 13.78 -23.87
N PHE A 651 -35.02 12.97 -24.17
CA PHE A 651 -35.20 12.36 -25.50
C PHE A 651 -35.23 13.40 -26.62
N LYS A 652 -35.94 14.52 -26.40
CA LYS A 652 -36.06 15.60 -27.39
C LYS A 652 -34.70 16.21 -27.73
N ARG A 653 -33.85 16.39 -26.73
CA ARG A 653 -32.46 16.84 -26.94
C ARG A 653 -31.64 15.84 -27.72
N VAL A 654 -31.81 14.55 -27.49
CA VAL A 654 -31.11 13.51 -28.24
C VAL A 654 -31.51 13.54 -29.73
N CYS A 655 -32.79 13.74 -30.05
CA CYS A 655 -33.26 13.89 -31.43
C CYS A 655 -32.64 15.11 -32.13
N LEU A 656 -32.46 16.22 -31.41
CA LEU A 656 -31.88 17.46 -31.93
C LEU A 656 -30.36 17.39 -32.19
N ILE A 657 -29.65 16.35 -31.74
CA ILE A 657 -28.18 16.26 -31.90
C ILE A 657 -27.75 16.19 -33.37
N LYS A 658 -28.50 15.50 -34.24
CA LYS A 658 -28.17 15.43 -35.67
C LYS A 658 -28.31 16.79 -36.34
N GLN A 659 -29.46 17.42 -36.13
CA GLN A 659 -29.76 18.76 -36.64
C GLN A 659 -28.71 19.80 -36.20
N PHE A 660 -28.19 19.69 -34.96
CA PHE A 660 -27.09 20.54 -34.49
C PHE A 660 -25.83 20.44 -35.36
N TYR A 661 -25.36 19.22 -35.64
CA TYR A 661 -24.14 19.03 -36.39
C TYR A 661 -24.31 19.38 -37.86
N ASP A 662 -25.52 19.24 -38.41
CA ASP A 662 -25.84 19.68 -39.77
C ASP A 662 -25.79 21.21 -39.85
N LEU A 663 -26.53 21.92 -39.00
CA LEU A 663 -26.54 23.39 -38.96
C LEU A 663 -25.14 23.99 -38.65
N ARG A 664 -24.37 23.35 -37.76
CA ARG A 664 -23.01 23.79 -37.41
C ARG A 664 -22.06 23.79 -38.61
N THR A 665 -22.18 22.83 -39.54
CA THR A 665 -21.30 22.80 -40.72
C THR A 665 -21.51 24.00 -41.64
N TYR A 666 -22.71 24.58 -41.64
CA TYR A 666 -23.04 25.77 -42.43
C TYR A 666 -22.58 27.07 -41.75
N CYS A 667 -22.70 27.20 -40.43
CA CYS A 667 -22.24 28.39 -39.69
C CYS A 667 -20.71 28.58 -39.70
N ASN A 668 -19.92 27.52 -39.89
CA ASN A 668 -18.45 27.59 -39.94
C ASN A 668 -17.87 27.91 -41.33
N LYS A 669 -18.65 27.77 -42.41
CA LYS A 669 -18.27 28.26 -43.73
C LYS A 669 -18.67 29.73 -43.79
N ASN A 670 -17.83 30.63 -44.29
CA ASN A 670 -18.02 32.09 -44.36
C ASN A 670 -19.23 32.57 -45.21
N ASN A 671 -20.35 31.87 -45.23
CA ASN A 671 -21.61 32.28 -45.84
C ASN A 671 -22.52 32.86 -44.75
N ILE A 672 -22.17 34.06 -44.29
CA ILE A 672 -22.98 34.85 -43.33
C ILE A 672 -24.26 35.44 -44.00
N HIS A 673 -24.46 35.21 -45.30
CA HIS A 673 -25.53 35.83 -46.09
C HIS A 673 -26.87 35.06 -46.16
N ASP A 674 -26.96 33.82 -45.68
CA ASP A 674 -28.21 33.04 -45.69
C ASP A 674 -29.09 33.32 -44.44
N ILE A 675 -29.93 34.36 -44.49
CA ILE A 675 -30.85 34.75 -43.40
C ILE A 675 -31.74 33.57 -42.94
N ASN A 676 -32.17 32.71 -43.86
CA ASN A 676 -33.02 31.57 -43.56
C ASN A 676 -32.35 30.55 -42.62
N LYS A 677 -31.04 30.27 -42.81
CA LYS A 677 -30.30 29.31 -41.97
C LYS A 677 -29.95 29.90 -40.60
N LEU A 678 -29.78 31.21 -40.52
CA LEU A 678 -29.65 31.91 -39.24
C LEU A 678 -30.95 31.78 -38.42
N ASN A 679 -32.11 31.95 -39.07
CA ASN A 679 -33.42 31.73 -38.45
C ASN A 679 -33.61 30.27 -38.00
N GLU A 680 -33.13 29.30 -38.79
CA GLU A 680 -33.12 27.88 -38.38
C GLU A 680 -32.23 27.62 -37.16
N TRP A 681 -31.07 28.27 -37.07
CA TRP A 681 -30.18 28.17 -35.90
C TRP A 681 -30.81 28.79 -34.64
N VAL A 682 -31.44 29.95 -34.77
CA VAL A 682 -32.18 30.60 -33.66
C VAL A 682 -33.35 29.71 -33.23
N SER A 683 -34.11 29.16 -34.18
CA SER A 683 -35.18 28.19 -33.91
C SER A 683 -34.67 26.94 -33.20
N TYR A 684 -33.53 26.39 -33.64
CA TYR A 684 -32.87 25.26 -32.99
C TYR A 684 -32.48 25.58 -31.54
N LYS A 685 -31.87 26.75 -31.28
CA LYS A 685 -31.47 27.16 -29.93
C LYS A 685 -32.68 27.30 -29.01
N ASP A 686 -33.76 27.89 -29.53
CA ASP A 686 -35.05 27.99 -28.85
C ASP A 686 -35.63 26.61 -28.51
N LYS A 687 -35.59 25.66 -29.45
CA LYS A 687 -36.04 24.27 -29.23
C LYS A 687 -35.18 23.55 -28.18
N TRP A 688 -33.86 23.74 -28.23
CA TRP A 688 -32.90 23.13 -27.31
C TRP A 688 -33.06 23.59 -25.86
N GLU A 689 -33.29 24.90 -25.66
CA GLU A 689 -33.53 25.50 -24.35
C GLU A 689 -34.91 25.14 -23.80
N LYS A 690 -35.95 25.16 -24.64
CA LYS A 690 -37.35 24.91 -24.23
C LYS A 690 -37.75 23.42 -24.22
N PHE A 691 -36.87 22.49 -24.61
CA PHE A 691 -37.18 21.06 -24.76
C PHE A 691 -38.43 20.84 -25.63
N LYS A 692 -38.46 21.49 -26.81
CA LYS A 692 -39.55 21.36 -27.80
C LYS A 692 -39.10 20.51 -28.98
N ASP A 693 -40.08 19.83 -29.60
CA ASP A 693 -39.89 19.01 -30.80
C ASP A 693 -39.68 19.89 -32.05
#